data_AF-A0A1V9Z3X4-F1
#
_entry.id   AF-A0A1V9Z3X4-F1
#
_cell.length_a   1.000
_cell.length_b   1.000
_cell.length_c   1.000
_cell.angle_alpha   90.00
_cell.angle_beta   90.00
_cell.angle_gamma   90.00
#
_symmetry.space_group_name_H-M   'P 1'
#
loop_
_entity.id
_entity.type
_entity.pdbx_description
1 polymer ?
#
loop_
_entity_poly.entity_id
_entity_poly.type
_entity_poly.pdbx_seq_one_letter_code
_entity_poly.pdbx_strand_id
1 'polypeptide(L)'
;MSTLAVFIGNTTLKYVNDTRGFSRSWYSSSLLNIAIALCVERHSPTDLDRCVPLTSTDAARNATTGVCLVLADPGNCFERHMCERRMSCKWPPLKESMAVRTPYFADAQAQAAVAWVQTSYPKTLYMYSVPSVFLATTLIMATWVFCIMRFGCNRCWGRMPSRRGYTRVERWGPIVAVGLGSTFLLACAVIAIAESRTFGDGVGHTATAINATIEQLRALDALPVQLLNNSLLAAASVTAGGNWTAVKEGFDKFSETFNAMGSFPLYACSQALGAAKMPTYAPCTACPASVCGAINASLESIVNATEEATSDVEMTMAQALRNEPLPTLLALSDELHAVRSAVTAYFDATSTTVAEGLVSAKDAGLTALYSTLSIGLVSTSLGAVGVTAGLRSRQSQLIHLLHGSWITGVLFAFFGLLLGSIYLVLAVIGSDVCVYLDLIEETPELYLPAGAATIAARCLGSGSQDVAFKSAANLASDVCILSGAAMRVNGTSATKAISAYATALHSYTLSTFNYSSTEADHRIADVVTATGKTTWTTETLLAPWEVYGSFSDPTTCAQMNAALPDRIPLCYMSKQCNGTATACYEAFEKAYSYKRVAIDVPIALSAMSAAYATGPVVAWTEYLTQVTANSVRRMTLFNESAALAHTISCAPAMRCGSFRSHVTALRAALCRDTLPFCTLCSVLLFLASIGQLAGVLATILLQKRLRGFDRSEVIKQKRRASVTNSSVVSPK
;
A
#
# COMPACT_ATOMS: atom_id res chain seq x y z
N MET A 1 -39.85 0.96 -7.09
CA MET A 1 -40.19 -0.22 -7.90
C MET A 1 -41.46 -0.91 -7.41
N SER A 2 -42.51 -0.91 -8.24
CA SER A 2 -43.74 -1.69 -8.01
C SER A 2 -43.44 -3.20 -8.13
N THR A 3 -44.07 -4.05 -7.31
CA THR A 3 -43.82 -5.51 -7.28
C THR A 3 -43.99 -6.17 -8.65
N LEU A 4 -44.93 -5.69 -9.48
CA LEU A 4 -45.15 -6.19 -10.83
C LEU A 4 -44.03 -5.78 -11.80
N ALA A 5 -43.55 -4.53 -11.74
CA ALA A 5 -42.46 -4.05 -12.60
C ALA A 5 -41.14 -4.79 -12.30
N VAL A 6 -40.85 -5.03 -11.02
CA VAL A 6 -39.72 -5.85 -10.57
C VAL A 6 -39.83 -7.28 -11.11
N PHE A 7 -41.02 -7.89 -10.98
CA PHE A 7 -41.24 -9.25 -11.46
C PHE A 7 -41.03 -9.37 -12.97
N ILE A 8 -41.60 -8.45 -13.76
CA ILE A 8 -41.45 -8.44 -15.23
C ILE A 8 -39.99 -8.21 -15.62
N GLY A 9 -39.33 -7.22 -15.02
CA GLY A 9 -37.91 -6.93 -15.27
C GLY A 9 -37.01 -8.13 -14.95
N ASN A 10 -37.16 -8.72 -13.76
CA ASN A 10 -36.35 -9.87 -13.35
C ASN A 10 -36.62 -11.11 -14.19
N THR A 11 -37.88 -11.39 -14.54
CA THR A 11 -38.24 -12.54 -15.39
C THR A 11 -37.68 -12.36 -16.80
N THR A 12 -37.75 -11.15 -17.34
CA THR A 12 -37.20 -10.83 -18.67
C THR A 12 -35.68 -10.89 -18.66
N LEU A 13 -35.02 -10.35 -17.64
CA LEU A 13 -33.57 -10.44 -17.48
C LEU A 13 -33.11 -11.89 -17.38
N LYS A 14 -33.83 -12.74 -16.66
CA LYS A 14 -33.56 -14.18 -16.63
C LYS A 14 -33.64 -14.79 -18.02
N TYR A 15 -34.69 -14.50 -18.78
CA TYR A 15 -34.82 -14.99 -20.16
C TYR A 15 -33.71 -14.48 -21.09
N VAL A 16 -33.30 -13.21 -20.93
CA VAL A 16 -32.15 -12.64 -21.65
C VAL A 16 -30.88 -13.41 -21.33
N ASN A 17 -30.64 -13.74 -20.05
CA ASN A 17 -29.48 -14.53 -19.64
C ASN A 17 -29.50 -15.95 -20.19
N ASP A 18 -30.66 -16.62 -20.13
CA ASP A 18 -30.86 -17.97 -20.65
C ASP A 18 -30.67 -18.02 -22.18
N THR A 19 -31.13 -16.99 -22.90
CA THR A 19 -30.94 -16.88 -24.36
C THR A 19 -29.54 -16.45 -24.77
N ARG A 20 -28.86 -15.64 -23.94
CA ARG A 20 -27.45 -15.27 -24.15
C ARG A 20 -26.56 -16.49 -24.02
N GLY A 21 -26.78 -17.30 -22.97
CA GLY A 21 -26.41 -18.72 -22.88
C GLY A 21 -24.94 -19.09 -23.18
N PHE A 22 -24.01 -18.13 -23.18
CA PHE A 22 -22.63 -18.40 -23.52
C PHE A 22 -21.91 -19.16 -22.41
N SER A 23 -21.01 -20.06 -22.82
CA SER A 23 -20.15 -20.81 -21.90
C SER A 23 -19.27 -19.86 -21.06
N ARG A 24 -18.90 -20.30 -19.85
CA ARG A 24 -17.95 -19.57 -19.00
C ARG A 24 -16.62 -19.26 -19.71
N SER A 25 -16.12 -20.19 -20.53
CA SER A 25 -14.90 -20.01 -21.34
C SER A 25 -15.04 -18.90 -22.38
N TRP A 26 -16.23 -18.70 -22.93
CA TRP A 26 -16.50 -17.58 -23.84
C TRP A 26 -16.40 -16.24 -23.09
N TYR A 27 -17.03 -16.14 -21.91
CA TYR A 27 -16.97 -14.93 -21.08
C TYR A 27 -15.55 -14.60 -20.63
N SER A 28 -14.77 -15.61 -20.22
CA SER A 28 -13.36 -15.45 -19.88
C SER A 28 -12.54 -14.94 -21.08
N SER A 29 -12.72 -15.54 -22.26
CA SER A 29 -12.02 -15.11 -23.47
C SER A 29 -12.44 -13.70 -23.92
N SER A 30 -13.73 -13.38 -23.78
CA SER A 30 -14.30 -12.07 -24.08
C SER A 30 -13.69 -10.98 -23.19
N LEU A 31 -13.70 -11.20 -21.87
CA LEU A 31 -13.14 -10.26 -20.91
C LEU A 31 -11.64 -10.03 -21.14
N LEU A 32 -10.88 -11.10 -21.44
CA LEU A 32 -9.47 -10.99 -21.78
C LEU A 32 -9.26 -10.14 -23.04
N ASN A 33 -10.03 -10.37 -24.10
CA ASN A 33 -9.95 -9.55 -25.32
C ASN A 33 -10.31 -8.08 -25.04
N ILE A 34 -11.33 -7.81 -24.21
CA ILE A 34 -11.71 -6.45 -23.81
C ILE A 34 -10.58 -5.79 -23.03
N ALA A 35 -9.97 -6.48 -22.06
CA ALA A 35 -8.87 -5.95 -21.26
C ALA A 35 -7.64 -5.62 -22.13
N ILE A 36 -7.28 -6.51 -23.06
CA ILE A 36 -6.18 -6.29 -24.01
C ILE A 36 -6.49 -5.11 -24.94
N ALA A 37 -7.70 -5.07 -25.51
CA ALA A 37 -8.10 -3.99 -26.42
C ALA A 37 -8.11 -2.63 -25.69
N LEU A 38 -8.63 -2.56 -24.47
CA LEU A 38 -8.60 -1.35 -23.65
C LEU A 38 -7.16 -0.91 -23.34
N CYS A 39 -6.27 -1.85 -23.01
CA CYS A 39 -4.86 -1.54 -22.82
C CYS A 39 -4.25 -0.91 -24.08
N VAL A 40 -4.54 -1.44 -25.27
CA VAL A 40 -3.95 -0.94 -26.52
C VAL A 40 -4.57 0.38 -26.98
N GLU A 41 -5.89 0.52 -26.93
CA GLU A 41 -6.58 1.73 -27.42
C GLU A 41 -6.39 2.95 -26.51
N ARG A 42 -6.10 2.75 -25.22
CA ARG A 42 -5.93 3.84 -24.25
C ARG A 42 -4.49 4.29 -24.06
N HIS A 43 -3.54 3.61 -24.66
CA HIS A 43 -2.11 3.88 -24.51
C HIS A 43 -1.46 4.22 -25.84
N SER A 44 -0.46 5.10 -25.79
CA SER A 44 0.38 5.33 -26.95
C SER A 44 1.28 4.11 -27.18
N PRO A 45 1.81 3.90 -28.41
CA PRO A 45 2.77 2.83 -28.68
C PRO A 45 3.99 2.90 -27.73
N THR A 46 4.44 4.12 -27.44
CA THR A 46 5.52 4.35 -26.48
C THR A 46 5.15 3.79 -25.11
N ASP A 47 3.92 3.93 -24.60
CA ASP A 47 3.48 3.41 -23.29
C ASP A 47 3.36 1.87 -23.24
N LEU A 48 3.46 1.20 -24.40
CA LEU A 48 3.49 -0.26 -24.52
C LEU A 48 4.88 -0.84 -24.79
N ASP A 49 5.87 0.00 -25.10
CA ASP A 49 7.25 -0.45 -25.29
C ASP A 49 7.91 -1.07 -24.04
N ARG A 50 8.83 -2.01 -24.27
CA ARG A 50 9.61 -2.61 -23.17
C ARG A 50 10.61 -1.61 -22.58
N CYS A 51 11.21 -0.78 -23.43
CA CYS A 51 12.34 0.05 -23.08
C CYS A 51 11.95 1.51 -22.99
N VAL A 52 12.43 2.18 -21.95
CA VAL A 52 12.19 3.60 -21.70
C VAL A 52 13.49 4.38 -21.61
N PRO A 53 13.48 5.68 -21.92
CA PRO A 53 14.64 6.55 -21.70
C PRO A 53 15.12 6.48 -20.25
N LEU A 54 16.43 6.64 -20.05
CA LEU A 54 17.04 6.65 -18.72
C LEU A 54 16.31 7.60 -17.77
N THR A 55 15.93 8.79 -18.22
CA THR A 55 15.25 9.83 -17.42
C THR A 55 13.76 9.60 -17.15
N SER A 56 13.15 8.54 -17.73
CA SER A 56 11.72 8.27 -17.57
C SER A 56 11.37 7.89 -16.12
N THR A 57 10.23 8.40 -15.64
CA THR A 57 9.62 7.97 -14.37
C THR A 57 9.21 6.50 -14.37
N ASP A 58 9.02 5.92 -15.56
CA ASP A 58 8.64 4.53 -15.76
C ASP A 58 9.85 3.60 -15.88
N ALA A 59 11.08 4.11 -15.68
CA ALA A 59 12.29 3.28 -15.69
C ALA A 59 12.40 2.43 -14.41
N ALA A 60 12.57 1.12 -14.58
CA ALA A 60 12.83 0.20 -13.49
C ALA A 60 14.27 0.37 -13.00
N ARG A 61 14.42 0.84 -11.77
CA ARG A 61 15.71 1.20 -11.16
C ARG A 61 15.85 0.51 -9.82
N ASN A 62 17.08 0.11 -9.50
CA ASN A 62 17.42 -0.39 -8.18
C ASN A 62 17.21 0.73 -7.15
N ALA A 63 16.46 0.44 -6.09
CA ALA A 63 16.07 1.42 -5.08
C ALA A 63 17.24 2.01 -4.30
N THR A 64 18.37 1.29 -4.23
CA THR A 64 19.55 1.67 -3.45
C THR A 64 20.57 2.44 -4.28
N THR A 65 20.81 2.03 -5.53
CA THR A 65 21.83 2.65 -6.39
C THR A 65 21.27 3.65 -7.39
N GLY A 66 19.95 3.64 -7.64
CA GLY A 66 19.30 4.47 -8.65
C GLY A 66 19.62 4.07 -10.09
N VAL A 67 20.42 3.02 -10.30
CA VAL A 67 20.82 2.49 -11.61
C VAL A 67 19.70 1.61 -12.17
N CYS A 68 19.55 1.58 -13.49
CA CYS A 68 18.53 0.76 -14.13
C CYS A 68 18.79 -0.74 -13.96
N LEU A 69 17.72 -1.48 -13.74
CA LEU A 69 17.77 -2.93 -13.62
C LEU A 69 18.08 -3.55 -14.99
N VAL A 70 19.02 -4.49 -15.01
CA VAL A 70 19.50 -5.15 -16.23
C VAL A 70 19.05 -6.61 -16.21
N LEU A 71 18.42 -7.05 -17.28
CA LEU A 71 18.09 -8.45 -17.51
C LEU A 71 19.16 -9.11 -18.38
N ALA A 72 19.40 -10.40 -18.14
CA ALA A 72 20.33 -11.20 -18.92
C ALA A 72 19.72 -11.77 -20.22
N ASP A 73 18.50 -11.38 -20.58
CA ASP A 73 17.80 -11.90 -21.74
C ASP A 73 18.18 -11.18 -23.05
N PRO A 74 18.02 -11.86 -24.21
CA PRO A 74 18.27 -11.25 -25.51
C PRO A 74 17.35 -10.05 -25.75
N GLY A 75 17.92 -8.92 -26.17
CA GLY A 75 17.15 -7.70 -26.42
C GLY A 75 16.77 -6.93 -25.16
N ASN A 76 17.51 -7.13 -24.07
CA ASN A 76 17.43 -6.27 -22.89
C ASN A 76 17.58 -4.79 -23.26
N CYS A 77 16.96 -3.92 -22.47
CA CYS A 77 16.97 -2.49 -22.76
C CYS A 77 18.33 -1.82 -22.52
N PHE A 78 19.18 -2.44 -21.70
CA PHE A 78 20.50 -1.91 -21.33
C PHE A 78 21.45 -1.82 -22.53
N GLU A 79 21.46 -2.85 -23.39
CA GLU A 79 22.21 -2.86 -24.66
C GLU A 79 21.84 -1.72 -25.61
N ARG A 80 20.66 -1.12 -25.42
CA ARG A 80 20.16 0.01 -26.22
C ARG A 80 20.33 1.36 -25.54
N HIS A 81 21.13 1.44 -24.47
CA HIS A 81 21.27 2.62 -23.61
C HIS A 81 19.94 3.13 -23.03
N MET A 82 19.01 2.20 -22.79
CA MET A 82 17.69 2.45 -22.21
C MET A 82 17.50 1.62 -20.94
N CYS A 83 16.43 1.89 -20.22
CA CYS A 83 16.05 1.12 -19.03
C CYS A 83 14.87 0.22 -19.35
N GLU A 84 14.81 -0.92 -18.66
CA GLU A 84 13.58 -1.70 -18.61
C GLU A 84 12.45 -0.84 -18.06
N ARG A 85 11.28 -0.89 -18.69
CA ARG A 85 10.08 -0.27 -18.13
C ARG A 85 9.70 -0.97 -16.84
N ARG A 86 9.13 -0.24 -15.90
CA ARG A 86 8.35 -0.78 -14.78
C ARG A 86 7.17 -1.60 -15.30
N MET A 87 6.30 -2.11 -14.44
CA MET A 87 5.13 -2.82 -14.94
C MET A 87 4.22 -1.88 -15.77
N SER A 88 3.44 -2.45 -16.67
CA SER A 88 2.37 -1.77 -17.39
C SER A 88 1.22 -2.74 -17.66
N CYS A 89 0.19 -2.33 -18.41
CA CYS A 89 -0.86 -3.25 -18.81
C CYS A 89 -0.39 -4.36 -19.78
N LYS A 90 0.78 -4.20 -20.42
CA LYS A 90 1.41 -5.22 -21.27
C LYS A 90 2.57 -5.95 -20.59
N TRP A 91 3.36 -5.26 -19.77
CA TRP A 91 4.59 -5.82 -19.20
C TRP A 91 4.44 -6.17 -17.71
N PRO A 92 4.76 -7.41 -17.29
CA PRO A 92 4.69 -7.80 -15.88
C PRO A 92 5.74 -7.07 -15.03
N PRO A 93 5.59 -7.05 -13.69
CA PRO A 93 6.59 -6.47 -12.80
C PRO A 93 7.96 -7.12 -12.98
N LEU A 94 9.00 -6.29 -12.99
CA LEU A 94 10.39 -6.72 -13.12
C LEU A 94 10.93 -7.14 -11.74
N LYS A 95 11.58 -8.31 -11.67
CA LYS A 95 12.26 -8.79 -10.46
C LYS A 95 13.72 -9.08 -10.80
N GLU A 96 14.65 -8.78 -9.88
CA GLU A 96 16.09 -9.01 -10.09
C GLU A 96 16.43 -10.50 -10.36
N SER A 97 15.61 -11.42 -9.86
CA SER A 97 15.76 -12.87 -10.10
C SER A 97 15.20 -13.36 -11.44
N MET A 98 14.60 -12.49 -12.24
CA MET A 98 13.92 -12.87 -13.47
C MET A 98 14.94 -13.06 -14.59
N ALA A 99 15.02 -14.27 -15.15
CA ALA A 99 15.95 -14.57 -16.25
C ALA A 99 15.44 -14.08 -17.62
N VAL A 100 14.12 -14.13 -17.84
CA VAL A 100 13.46 -13.70 -19.09
C VAL A 100 12.14 -13.02 -18.73
N ARG A 101 11.86 -11.88 -19.37
CA ARG A 101 10.60 -11.13 -19.17
C ARG A 101 9.71 -11.22 -20.41
N THR A 102 8.59 -11.90 -20.28
CA THR A 102 7.58 -12.04 -21.35
C THR A 102 6.42 -11.08 -21.14
N PRO A 103 5.89 -10.42 -22.19
CA PRO A 103 4.69 -9.61 -22.05
C PRO A 103 3.46 -10.49 -21.76
N TYR A 104 2.43 -9.92 -21.13
CA TYR A 104 1.16 -10.61 -20.88
C TYR A 104 0.46 -11.03 -22.17
N PHE A 105 0.68 -10.28 -23.26
CA PHE A 105 0.17 -10.60 -24.58
C PHE A 105 1.12 -10.11 -25.68
N ALA A 106 1.12 -10.83 -26.81
CA ALA A 106 1.87 -10.48 -28.01
C ALA A 106 1.10 -9.47 -28.89
N ASP A 107 1.80 -8.80 -29.82
CA ASP A 107 1.19 -7.81 -30.71
C ASP A 107 0.12 -8.42 -31.64
N ALA A 108 0.31 -9.68 -32.05
CA ALA A 108 -0.70 -10.42 -32.81
C ALA A 108 -1.98 -10.67 -31.99
N GLN A 109 -1.84 -10.94 -30.68
CA GLN A 109 -2.98 -11.10 -29.77
C GLN A 109 -3.67 -9.76 -29.54
N ALA A 110 -2.91 -8.67 -29.42
CA ALA A 110 -3.44 -7.31 -29.34
C ALA A 110 -4.29 -6.94 -30.56
N GLN A 111 -3.78 -7.17 -31.77
CA GLN A 111 -4.52 -6.91 -33.01
C GLN A 111 -5.79 -7.76 -33.11
N ALA A 112 -5.70 -9.04 -32.77
CA ALA A 112 -6.84 -9.94 -32.75
C ALA A 112 -7.91 -9.50 -31.72
N ALA A 113 -7.48 -9.07 -30.54
CA ALA A 113 -8.37 -8.59 -29.48
C ALA A 113 -9.10 -7.29 -29.88
N VAL A 114 -8.39 -6.30 -30.43
CA VAL A 114 -9.00 -5.06 -30.94
C VAL A 114 -10.00 -5.36 -32.06
N ALA A 115 -9.60 -6.18 -33.04
CA ALA A 115 -10.49 -6.60 -34.12
C ALA A 115 -11.73 -7.35 -33.58
N TRP A 116 -11.56 -8.19 -32.57
CA TRP A 116 -12.65 -8.92 -31.94
C TRP A 116 -13.64 -7.98 -31.24
N VAL A 117 -13.16 -7.02 -30.44
CA VAL A 117 -14.00 -6.02 -29.75
C VAL A 117 -14.75 -5.15 -30.75
N GLN A 118 -14.13 -4.74 -31.84
CA GLN A 118 -14.74 -3.86 -32.84
C GLN A 118 -15.71 -4.58 -33.78
N THR A 119 -15.50 -5.87 -34.07
CA THR A 119 -16.26 -6.57 -35.12
C THR A 119 -17.00 -7.81 -34.65
N SER A 120 -16.43 -8.61 -33.74
CA SER A 120 -16.99 -9.91 -33.35
C SER A 120 -17.93 -9.79 -32.16
N TYR A 121 -17.57 -9.00 -31.14
CA TYR A 121 -18.46 -8.75 -30.00
C TYR A 121 -19.78 -8.08 -30.43
N PRO A 122 -19.80 -7.02 -31.26
CA PRO A 122 -21.06 -6.41 -31.71
C PRO A 122 -21.93 -7.35 -32.53
N LYS A 123 -21.35 -8.28 -33.30
CA LYS A 123 -22.13 -9.31 -34.03
C LYS A 123 -22.92 -10.21 -33.09
N THR A 124 -22.41 -10.47 -31.88
CA THR A 124 -23.16 -11.25 -30.88
C THR A 124 -24.42 -10.52 -30.41
N LEU A 125 -24.49 -9.20 -30.56
CA LEU A 125 -25.63 -8.39 -30.15
C LEU A 125 -26.73 -8.32 -31.23
N TYR A 126 -26.45 -8.78 -32.46
CA TYR A 126 -27.36 -8.68 -33.60
C TYR A 126 -28.68 -9.40 -33.37
N MET A 127 -28.68 -10.54 -32.67
CA MET A 127 -29.92 -11.26 -32.33
C MET A 127 -30.90 -10.43 -31.51
N TYR A 128 -30.42 -9.42 -30.78
CA TYR A 128 -31.23 -8.56 -29.91
C TYR A 128 -31.65 -7.25 -30.59
N SER A 129 -30.88 -6.76 -31.57
CA SER A 129 -31.19 -5.50 -32.27
C SER A 129 -31.86 -5.69 -33.62
N VAL A 130 -31.43 -6.68 -34.41
CA VAL A 130 -31.88 -6.88 -35.80
C VAL A 130 -33.39 -7.07 -35.93
N PRO A 131 -34.09 -7.88 -35.10
CA PRO A 131 -35.53 -8.06 -35.26
C PRO A 131 -36.31 -6.75 -35.15
N SER A 132 -36.00 -5.93 -34.15
CA SER A 132 -36.66 -4.64 -33.92
C SER A 132 -36.33 -3.61 -35.00
N VAL A 133 -35.06 -3.54 -35.43
CA VAL A 133 -34.65 -2.66 -36.53
C VAL A 133 -35.32 -3.07 -37.83
N PHE A 134 -35.37 -4.37 -38.14
CA PHE A 134 -36.05 -4.89 -39.33
C PHE A 134 -37.55 -4.55 -39.34
N LEU A 135 -38.23 -4.71 -38.20
CA LEU A 135 -39.63 -4.32 -38.04
C LEU A 135 -39.82 -2.80 -38.21
N ALA A 136 -38.92 -1.98 -37.65
CA ALA A 136 -38.95 -0.52 -37.78
C ALA A 136 -38.75 -0.08 -39.25
N THR A 137 -37.80 -0.66 -39.97
CA THR A 137 -37.57 -0.40 -41.40
C THR A 137 -38.76 -0.85 -42.24
N THR A 138 -39.30 -2.04 -41.97
CA THR A 138 -40.48 -2.57 -42.66
C THR A 138 -41.68 -1.66 -42.45
N LEU A 139 -41.87 -1.14 -41.23
CA LEU A 139 -42.93 -0.20 -40.90
C LEU A 139 -42.81 1.10 -41.71
N ILE A 140 -41.62 1.68 -41.82
CA ILE A 140 -41.40 2.89 -42.64
C ILE A 140 -41.71 2.60 -44.10
N MET A 141 -41.17 1.51 -44.66
CA MET A 141 -41.37 1.17 -46.06
C MET A 141 -42.85 0.91 -46.38
N ALA A 142 -43.55 0.16 -45.51
CA ALA A 142 -44.98 -0.09 -45.64
C ALA A 142 -45.79 1.21 -45.56
N THR A 143 -45.42 2.11 -44.64
CA THR A 143 -46.08 3.42 -44.50
C THR A 143 -45.86 4.29 -45.74
N TRP A 144 -44.65 4.29 -46.28
CA TRP A 144 -44.32 5.07 -47.48
C TRP A 144 -45.11 4.58 -48.71
N VAL A 145 -45.15 3.27 -48.94
CA VAL A 145 -45.98 2.64 -49.99
C VAL A 145 -47.46 2.96 -49.76
N PHE A 146 -47.95 2.86 -48.52
CA PHE A 146 -49.33 3.22 -48.19
C PHE A 146 -49.65 4.69 -48.52
N CYS A 147 -48.76 5.62 -48.19
CA CYS A 147 -48.90 7.04 -48.52
C CYS A 147 -48.97 7.26 -50.03
N ILE A 148 -48.09 6.66 -50.82
CA ILE A 148 -48.12 6.76 -52.30
C ILE A 148 -49.45 6.24 -52.85
N MET A 149 -49.88 5.06 -52.41
CA MET A 149 -51.13 4.45 -52.88
C MET A 149 -52.36 5.28 -52.50
N ARG A 150 -52.38 5.82 -51.27
CA ARG A 150 -53.50 6.59 -50.73
C ARG A 150 -53.58 8.00 -51.35
N PHE A 151 -52.46 8.71 -51.41
CA PHE A 151 -52.42 10.12 -51.82
C PHE A 151 -52.21 10.31 -53.32
N GLY A 152 -51.34 9.51 -53.94
CA GLY A 152 -50.99 9.59 -55.37
C GLY A 152 -51.92 8.77 -56.28
N CYS A 153 -52.20 7.51 -55.93
CA CYS A 153 -53.01 6.63 -56.78
C CYS A 153 -54.51 6.61 -56.43
N ASN A 154 -54.91 7.23 -55.32
CA ASN A 154 -56.26 7.14 -54.73
C ASN A 154 -56.78 5.69 -54.58
N ARG A 155 -55.86 4.71 -54.51
CA ARG A 155 -56.12 3.29 -54.23
C ARG A 155 -55.90 3.03 -52.73
N CYS A 156 -56.22 1.81 -52.25
CA CYS A 156 -56.08 1.42 -50.84
C CYS A 156 -56.82 2.34 -49.86
N TRP A 157 -58.16 2.22 -49.81
CA TRP A 157 -59.01 3.01 -48.92
C TRP A 157 -58.91 4.53 -49.22
N GLY A 158 -59.18 4.92 -50.49
CA GLY A 158 -59.09 6.30 -51.05
C GLY A 158 -59.87 7.43 -50.35
N ARG A 159 -60.08 8.61 -50.95
CA ARG A 159 -60.55 9.79 -50.17
C ARG A 159 -62.01 9.75 -49.67
N MET A 160 -62.89 8.99 -50.35
CA MET A 160 -64.34 9.04 -50.12
C MET A 160 -64.89 7.90 -49.23
N PRO A 161 -65.97 8.14 -48.46
CA PRO A 161 -66.71 7.11 -47.73
C PRO A 161 -67.53 6.19 -48.66
N SER A 162 -67.85 4.98 -48.21
CA SER A 162 -68.65 4.01 -48.98
C SER A 162 -70.08 4.51 -49.22
N ARG A 163 -70.54 4.41 -50.47
CA ARG A 163 -71.94 4.72 -50.86
C ARG A 163 -72.96 3.77 -50.23
N ARG A 164 -72.55 2.57 -49.77
CA ARG A 164 -73.44 1.58 -49.13
C ARG A 164 -73.68 1.83 -47.64
N GLY A 165 -72.96 2.79 -47.03
CA GLY A 165 -72.93 3.02 -45.59
C GLY A 165 -72.15 1.93 -44.84
N TYR A 166 -72.01 2.10 -43.52
CA TYR A 166 -71.27 1.18 -42.63
C TYR A 166 -72.19 0.59 -41.57
N THR A 167 -71.91 -0.64 -41.14
CA THR A 167 -72.58 -1.30 -40.01
C THR A 167 -72.07 -0.79 -38.67
N ARG A 168 -72.81 -1.07 -37.59
CA ARG A 168 -72.38 -0.73 -36.22
C ARG A 168 -71.05 -1.38 -35.84
N VAL A 169 -70.83 -2.65 -36.19
CA VAL A 169 -69.58 -3.37 -35.91
C VAL A 169 -68.42 -2.76 -36.68
N GLU A 170 -68.62 -2.39 -37.94
CA GLU A 170 -67.60 -1.70 -38.73
C GLU A 170 -67.21 -0.34 -38.12
N ARG A 171 -68.12 0.38 -37.46
CA ARG A 171 -67.76 1.63 -36.77
C ARG A 171 -67.17 1.41 -35.39
N TRP A 172 -67.79 0.60 -34.55
CA TRP A 172 -67.41 0.43 -33.15
C TRP A 172 -66.16 -0.43 -32.95
N GLY A 173 -65.92 -1.44 -33.79
CA GLY A 173 -64.73 -2.29 -33.67
C GLY A 173 -63.42 -1.49 -33.68
N PRO A 174 -63.19 -0.62 -34.68
CA PRO A 174 -62.05 0.28 -34.69
C PRO A 174 -62.01 1.27 -33.51
N ILE A 175 -63.16 1.78 -33.03
CA ILE A 175 -63.20 2.68 -31.86
C ILE A 175 -62.69 1.97 -30.62
N VAL A 176 -63.16 0.74 -30.38
CA VAL A 176 -62.69 -0.09 -29.26
C VAL A 176 -61.20 -0.37 -29.40
N ALA A 177 -60.70 -0.67 -30.60
CA ALA A 177 -59.27 -0.89 -30.84
C ALA A 177 -58.42 0.36 -30.51
N VAL A 178 -58.88 1.56 -30.90
CA VAL A 178 -58.22 2.83 -30.52
C VAL A 178 -58.23 3.01 -29.01
N GLY A 179 -59.37 2.76 -28.34
CA GLY A 179 -59.50 2.86 -26.89
C GLY A 179 -58.55 1.93 -26.15
N LEU A 180 -58.55 0.63 -26.50
CA LEU A 180 -57.68 -0.37 -25.88
C LEU A 180 -56.19 -0.06 -26.12
N GLY A 181 -55.80 0.28 -27.35
CA GLY A 181 -54.41 0.66 -27.66
C GLY A 181 -53.96 1.90 -26.88
N SER A 182 -54.84 2.90 -26.76
CA SER A 182 -54.58 4.14 -26.01
C SER A 182 -54.41 3.89 -24.51
N THR A 183 -55.30 3.10 -23.89
CA THR A 183 -55.20 2.74 -22.48
C THR A 183 -53.95 1.90 -22.20
N PHE A 184 -53.62 0.97 -23.10
CA PHE A 184 -52.42 0.16 -22.98
C PHE A 184 -51.14 0.98 -23.06
N LEU A 185 -51.05 1.92 -24.02
CA LEU A 185 -49.94 2.86 -24.14
C LEU A 185 -49.80 3.72 -22.88
N LEU A 186 -50.91 4.25 -22.35
CA LEU A 186 -50.90 5.05 -21.14
C LEU A 186 -50.38 4.24 -19.94
N ALA A 187 -50.82 2.99 -19.78
CA ALA A 187 -50.32 2.11 -18.73
C ALA A 187 -48.80 1.87 -18.87
N CYS A 188 -48.31 1.59 -20.09
CA CYS A 188 -46.89 1.42 -20.36
C CYS A 188 -46.08 2.69 -20.03
N ALA A 189 -46.61 3.87 -20.42
CA ALA A 189 -45.98 5.16 -20.15
C ALA A 189 -45.89 5.44 -18.64
N VAL A 190 -46.96 5.21 -17.89
CA VAL A 190 -46.98 5.40 -16.43
C VAL A 190 -45.95 4.49 -15.76
N ILE A 191 -45.86 3.22 -16.14
CA ILE A 191 -44.87 2.29 -15.58
C ILE A 191 -43.44 2.74 -15.92
N ALA A 192 -43.16 3.06 -17.18
CA ALA A 192 -41.83 3.49 -17.61
C ALA A 192 -41.37 4.79 -16.93
N ILE A 193 -42.27 5.76 -16.73
CA ILE A 193 -41.98 7.01 -16.04
C ILE A 193 -41.83 6.80 -14.52
N ALA A 194 -42.64 5.92 -13.92
CA ALA A 194 -42.54 5.66 -12.49
C ALA A 194 -41.20 5.02 -12.11
N GLU A 195 -40.66 4.15 -12.97
CA GLU A 195 -39.41 3.43 -12.71
C GLU A 195 -38.16 4.16 -13.22
N SER A 196 -38.30 5.29 -13.94
CA SER A 196 -37.15 6.03 -14.50
C SER A 196 -36.24 6.64 -13.43
N ARG A 197 -36.78 6.95 -12.24
CA ARG A 197 -36.00 7.41 -11.09
C ARG A 197 -35.05 6.33 -10.60
N THR A 198 -35.55 5.09 -10.46
CA THR A 198 -34.73 3.94 -10.02
C THR A 198 -33.58 3.66 -10.99
N PHE A 199 -33.82 3.80 -12.30
CA PHE A 199 -32.74 3.74 -13.29
C PHE A 199 -31.74 4.88 -13.14
N GLY A 200 -32.22 6.10 -12.93
CA GLY A 200 -31.36 7.26 -12.74
C GLY A 200 -30.45 7.14 -11.52
N ASP A 201 -31.02 6.68 -10.41
CA ASP A 201 -30.30 6.41 -9.17
C ASP A 201 -29.31 5.25 -9.33
N GLY A 202 -29.72 4.17 -10.02
CA GLY A 202 -28.86 3.01 -10.30
C GLY A 202 -27.62 3.37 -11.12
N VAL A 203 -27.77 4.15 -12.19
CA VAL A 203 -26.63 4.64 -12.98
C VAL A 203 -25.76 5.60 -12.16
N GLY A 204 -26.37 6.50 -11.37
CA GLY A 204 -25.64 7.42 -10.49
C GLY A 204 -24.82 6.71 -9.41
N HIS A 205 -25.38 5.69 -8.76
CA HIS A 205 -24.68 4.85 -7.80
C HIS A 205 -23.56 4.03 -8.45
N THR A 206 -23.78 3.51 -9.67
CA THR A 206 -22.75 2.81 -10.46
C THR A 206 -21.55 3.73 -10.70
N ALA A 207 -21.79 4.94 -11.21
CA ALA A 207 -20.73 5.93 -11.45
C ALA A 207 -20.01 6.34 -10.17
N THR A 208 -20.75 6.55 -9.07
CA THR A 208 -20.19 6.90 -7.76
C THR A 208 -19.32 5.78 -7.20
N ALA A 209 -19.74 4.51 -7.32
CA ALA A 209 -18.99 3.36 -6.86
C ALA A 209 -17.67 3.15 -7.65
N ILE A 210 -17.71 3.38 -8.97
CA ILE A 210 -16.50 3.38 -9.81
C ILE A 210 -15.54 4.47 -9.33
N ASN A 211 -16.03 5.71 -9.15
CA ASN A 211 -15.20 6.83 -8.73
C ASN A 211 -14.61 6.61 -7.31
N ALA A 212 -15.41 6.10 -6.38
CA ALA A 212 -14.95 5.80 -5.02
C ALA A 212 -13.85 4.71 -5.00
N THR A 213 -13.98 3.67 -5.83
CA THR A 213 -12.94 2.64 -5.96
C THR A 213 -11.62 3.24 -6.44
N ILE A 214 -11.67 4.18 -7.38
CA ILE A 214 -10.47 4.81 -7.96
C ILE A 214 -9.85 5.81 -6.98
N GLU A 215 -10.66 6.63 -6.31
CA GLU A 215 -10.16 7.51 -5.25
C GLU A 215 -9.48 6.73 -4.12
N GLN A 216 -10.03 5.57 -3.76
CA GLN A 216 -9.36 4.69 -2.80
C GLN A 216 -8.01 4.19 -3.33
N LEU A 217 -7.91 3.82 -4.60
CA LEU A 217 -6.65 3.41 -5.21
C LEU A 217 -5.65 4.58 -5.31
N ARG A 218 -6.10 5.82 -5.56
CA ARG A 218 -5.24 7.01 -5.56
C ARG A 218 -4.72 7.35 -4.17
N ALA A 219 -5.53 7.14 -3.13
CA ALA A 219 -5.14 7.37 -1.74
C ALA A 219 -3.96 6.48 -1.28
N LEU A 220 -3.68 5.37 -1.97
CA LEU A 220 -2.49 4.55 -1.74
C LEU A 220 -1.18 5.29 -2.06
N ASP A 221 -1.21 6.26 -2.97
CA ASP A 221 -0.05 7.07 -3.33
C ASP A 221 0.33 8.11 -2.26
N ALA A 222 -0.63 8.46 -1.39
CA ALA A 222 -0.42 9.38 -0.27
C ALA A 222 0.19 8.71 0.97
N LEU A 223 0.47 7.40 0.92
CA LEU A 223 1.06 6.68 2.04
C LEU A 223 2.51 7.10 2.29
N PRO A 224 2.95 7.31 3.55
CA PRO A 224 4.27 7.82 3.88
C PRO A 224 5.38 6.74 3.81
N VAL A 225 5.37 5.89 2.78
CA VAL A 225 6.30 4.76 2.60
C VAL A 225 7.75 5.24 2.48
N GLN A 226 7.99 6.34 1.76
CA GLN A 226 9.33 6.93 1.65
C GLN A 226 9.83 7.49 2.98
N LEU A 227 8.93 8.09 3.78
CA LEU A 227 9.29 8.62 5.10
C LEU A 227 9.67 7.49 6.05
N LEU A 228 8.93 6.38 6.01
CA LEU A 228 9.27 5.16 6.75
C LEU A 228 10.63 4.59 6.31
N ASN A 229 10.88 4.51 5.00
CA ASN A 229 12.17 4.05 4.47
C ASN A 229 13.33 4.93 4.98
N ASN A 230 13.17 6.25 4.91
CA ASN A 230 14.19 7.21 5.37
C ASN A 230 14.43 7.11 6.88
N SER A 231 13.37 6.90 7.68
CA SER A 231 13.48 6.73 9.13
C SER A 231 14.22 5.42 9.50
N LEU A 232 13.93 4.32 8.81
CA LEU A 232 14.62 3.04 8.99
C LEU A 232 16.10 3.12 8.60
N LEU A 233 16.42 3.77 7.47
CA LEU A 233 17.80 4.00 7.04
C LEU A 233 18.55 4.91 8.01
N ALA A 234 17.90 5.96 8.53
CA ALA A 234 18.47 6.83 9.54
C ALA A 234 18.79 6.04 10.83
N ALA A 235 17.88 5.19 11.29
CA ALA A 235 18.09 4.32 12.45
C ALA A 235 19.25 3.33 12.23
N ALA A 236 19.37 2.78 11.02
CA ALA A 236 20.45 1.88 10.63
C ALA A 236 21.82 2.59 10.58
N SER A 237 21.86 3.87 10.22
CA SER A 237 23.11 4.64 10.11
C SER A 237 23.72 5.08 11.45
N VAL A 238 22.98 4.97 12.55
CA VAL A 238 23.53 5.30 13.88
C VAL A 238 24.47 4.17 14.31
N THR A 239 25.77 4.45 14.33
CA THR A 239 26.81 3.51 14.77
C THR A 239 26.63 3.15 16.25
N ALA A 240 26.97 1.91 16.65
CA ALA A 240 26.86 1.56 18.06
C ALA A 240 28.02 2.11 18.91
N GLY A 241 29.17 2.37 18.28
CA GLY A 241 30.39 2.70 19.01
C GLY A 241 30.42 4.08 19.68
N GLY A 242 30.89 4.09 20.92
CA GLY A 242 31.75 5.16 21.43
C GLY A 242 33.22 4.89 21.06
N ASN A 243 34.15 5.71 21.54
CA ASN A 243 35.58 5.56 21.24
C ASN A 243 36.21 4.34 21.97
N TRP A 244 36.00 3.13 21.43
CA TRP A 244 36.56 1.89 21.98
C TRP A 244 38.09 1.90 22.05
N THR A 245 38.73 2.53 21.06
CA THR A 245 40.18 2.68 21.02
C THR A 245 40.69 3.39 22.28
N ALA A 246 40.01 4.44 22.74
CA ALA A 246 40.37 5.13 23.99
C ALA A 246 40.19 4.26 25.23
N VAL A 247 39.20 3.36 25.26
CA VAL A 247 39.02 2.40 26.36
C VAL A 247 40.21 1.45 26.40
N LYS A 248 40.55 0.84 25.27
CA LYS A 248 41.69 -0.07 25.14
C LYS A 248 43.01 0.61 25.49
N GLU A 249 43.27 1.80 24.94
CA GLU A 249 44.46 2.60 25.25
C GLU A 249 44.56 2.96 26.74
N GLY A 250 43.42 3.25 27.39
CA GLY A 250 43.37 3.53 28.83
C GLY A 250 43.77 2.32 29.68
N PHE A 251 43.30 1.13 29.33
CA PHE A 251 43.66 -0.12 30.00
C PHE A 251 45.10 -0.56 29.70
N ASP A 252 45.55 -0.45 28.44
CA ASP A 252 46.91 -0.80 28.02
C ASP A 252 47.94 0.09 28.72
N LYS A 253 47.71 1.40 28.76
CA LYS A 253 48.61 2.36 29.44
C LYS A 253 48.68 2.12 30.94
N PHE A 254 47.56 1.79 31.58
CA PHE A 254 47.53 1.41 32.99
C PHE A 254 48.36 0.15 33.24
N SER A 255 48.15 -0.88 32.41
CA SER A 255 48.87 -2.14 32.50
C SER A 255 50.39 -1.97 32.29
N GLU A 256 50.80 -1.26 31.24
CA GLU A 256 52.20 -1.00 30.93
C GLU A 256 52.92 -0.27 32.08
N THR A 257 52.26 0.74 32.66
CA THR A 257 52.82 1.55 33.74
C THR A 257 53.10 0.71 35.01
N PHE A 258 52.21 -0.21 35.36
CA PHE A 258 52.26 -0.90 36.65
C PHE A 258 52.79 -2.35 36.59
N ASN A 259 52.79 -2.99 35.42
CA ASN A 259 53.53 -4.25 35.22
C ASN A 259 55.04 -4.06 35.40
N ALA A 260 55.56 -2.85 35.16
CA ALA A 260 56.98 -2.51 35.29
C ALA A 260 57.42 -2.14 36.73
N MET A 261 56.50 -2.14 37.71
CA MET A 261 56.76 -1.63 39.07
C MET A 261 57.80 -2.44 39.87
N GLY A 262 57.95 -3.74 39.56
CA GLY A 262 59.05 -4.58 40.06
C GLY A 262 58.95 -4.96 41.55
N SER A 263 60.10 -5.18 42.20
CA SER A 263 60.20 -5.53 43.63
C SER A 263 60.60 -4.32 44.47
N PHE A 264 60.23 -4.34 45.75
CA PHE A 264 60.50 -3.29 46.72
C PHE A 264 61.64 -3.70 47.68
N PRO A 265 62.37 -2.75 48.28
CA PRO A 265 62.24 -1.29 48.12
C PRO A 265 62.82 -0.80 46.78
N LEU A 266 62.29 0.32 46.28
CA LEU A 266 62.57 0.75 44.90
C LEU A 266 64.06 1.05 44.65
N TYR A 267 64.78 1.52 45.66
CA TYR A 267 66.20 1.88 45.55
C TYR A 267 67.15 0.68 45.33
N ALA A 268 66.75 -0.53 45.76
CA ALA A 268 67.58 -1.74 45.69
C ALA A 268 67.04 -2.79 44.71
N CYS A 269 65.71 -2.86 44.58
CA CYS A 269 65.02 -4.01 44.00
C CYS A 269 64.21 -3.70 42.73
N SER A 270 64.07 -2.42 42.36
CA SER A 270 63.32 -2.02 41.16
C SER A 270 63.97 -2.52 39.87
N GLN A 271 63.15 -2.87 38.89
CA GLN A 271 63.57 -3.18 37.52
C GLN A 271 63.29 -2.04 36.53
N ALA A 272 62.82 -0.89 37.00
CA ALA A 272 62.54 0.26 36.14
C ALA A 272 63.81 0.76 35.43
N LEU A 273 63.69 1.06 34.12
CA LEU A 273 64.78 1.61 33.31
C LEU A 273 65.31 2.92 33.93
N GLY A 274 66.57 2.90 34.36
CA GLY A 274 67.23 4.05 35.01
C GLY A 274 67.36 3.96 36.53
N ALA A 275 66.79 2.94 37.18
CA ALA A 275 67.04 2.69 38.60
C ALA A 275 68.50 2.22 38.79
N ALA A 276 69.33 3.07 39.37
CA ALA A 276 70.71 2.73 39.69
C ALA A 276 70.73 1.73 40.86
N LYS A 277 70.80 0.43 40.53
CA LYS A 277 70.93 -0.65 41.51
C LYS A 277 72.26 -0.53 42.27
N MET A 278 72.22 -0.59 43.60
CA MET A 278 73.42 -0.72 44.42
C MET A 278 73.69 -2.21 44.71
N PRO A 279 74.95 -2.64 44.89
CA PRO A 279 75.24 -3.92 45.55
C PRO A 279 74.78 -3.79 47.00
N THR A 280 73.81 -4.60 47.43
CA THR A 280 73.15 -4.46 48.73
C THR A 280 72.94 -5.82 49.39
N TYR A 281 72.78 -5.81 50.72
CA TYR A 281 72.27 -6.94 51.50
C TYR A 281 70.75 -6.87 51.71
N ALA A 282 70.08 -5.96 50.99
CA ALA A 282 68.66 -5.70 51.12
C ALA A 282 67.82 -6.87 50.58
N PRO A 283 66.93 -7.47 51.38
CA PRO A 283 65.96 -8.43 50.87
C PRO A 283 64.93 -7.72 49.99
N CYS A 284 64.61 -8.30 48.83
CA CYS A 284 63.59 -7.78 47.94
C CYS A 284 62.22 -8.39 48.23
N THR A 285 61.23 -7.55 48.50
CA THR A 285 59.82 -7.92 48.58
C THR A 285 59.22 -7.85 47.18
N ALA A 286 58.91 -9.01 46.59
CA ALA A 286 58.26 -9.07 45.30
C ALA A 286 56.85 -8.47 45.37
N CYS A 287 56.41 -7.81 44.29
CA CYS A 287 55.01 -7.45 44.18
C CYS A 287 54.17 -8.73 44.04
N PRO A 288 53.15 -8.94 44.89
CA PRO A 288 52.29 -10.11 44.80
C PRO A 288 51.63 -10.24 43.43
N ALA A 289 51.46 -11.49 42.96
CA ALA A 289 50.80 -11.75 41.68
C ALA A 289 49.36 -11.22 41.65
N SER A 290 48.65 -11.15 42.77
CA SER A 290 47.32 -10.53 42.87
C SER A 290 47.32 -9.02 42.58
N VAL A 291 48.46 -8.34 42.76
CA VAL A 291 48.59 -6.89 42.57
C VAL A 291 49.26 -6.58 41.23
N CYS A 292 50.40 -7.21 40.91
CA CYS A 292 51.16 -6.91 39.69
C CYS A 292 51.13 -8.02 38.62
N GLY A 293 50.62 -9.21 38.91
CA GLY A 293 50.59 -10.35 37.97
C GLY A 293 49.22 -10.65 37.34
N ALA A 294 48.13 -10.24 38.00
CA ALA A 294 46.74 -10.50 37.59
C ALA A 294 46.09 -9.33 36.84
N ILE A 295 46.84 -8.25 36.61
CA ILE A 295 46.36 -7.04 35.93
C ILE A 295 45.87 -7.40 34.52
N ASN A 296 46.67 -8.10 33.71
CA ASN A 296 46.30 -8.42 32.33
C ASN A 296 45.05 -9.30 32.22
N ALA A 297 44.96 -10.39 33.00
CA ALA A 297 43.83 -11.32 32.89
C ALA A 297 42.49 -10.69 33.34
N SER A 298 42.52 -9.87 34.39
CA SER A 298 41.32 -9.18 34.88
C SER A 298 40.87 -8.08 33.91
N LEU A 299 41.82 -7.35 33.32
CA LEU A 299 41.53 -6.32 32.32
C LEU A 299 41.09 -6.92 30.97
N GLU A 300 41.71 -8.00 30.50
CA GLU A 300 41.28 -8.74 29.31
C GLU A 300 39.86 -9.27 29.45
N SER A 301 39.47 -9.79 30.62
CA SER A 301 38.09 -10.21 30.87
C SER A 301 37.09 -9.06 30.79
N ILE A 302 37.46 -7.86 31.26
CA ILE A 302 36.62 -6.65 31.17
C ILE A 302 36.52 -6.20 29.71
N VAL A 303 37.64 -6.22 28.98
CA VAL A 303 37.74 -5.80 27.58
C VAL A 303 36.94 -6.74 26.67
N ASN A 304 37.08 -8.06 26.83
CA ASN A 304 36.36 -9.06 26.03
C ASN A 304 34.84 -9.02 26.29
N ALA A 305 34.41 -8.94 27.55
CA ALA A 305 32.98 -8.83 27.88
C ALA A 305 32.35 -7.54 27.32
N THR A 306 33.15 -6.51 27.12
CA THR A 306 32.73 -5.25 26.52
C THR A 306 32.63 -5.33 25.00
N GLU A 307 33.61 -5.98 24.35
CA GLU A 307 33.63 -6.19 22.90
C GLU A 307 32.50 -7.10 22.42
N GLU A 308 32.17 -8.14 23.19
CA GLU A 308 30.99 -8.99 22.93
C GLU A 308 29.69 -8.19 23.00
N ALA A 309 29.56 -7.26 23.95
CA ALA A 309 28.35 -6.45 24.12
C ALA A 309 28.12 -5.46 22.97
N THR A 310 29.17 -4.96 22.30
CA THR A 310 29.02 -4.07 21.13
C THR A 310 28.87 -4.80 19.82
N SER A 311 29.64 -5.86 19.62
CA SER A 311 29.58 -6.65 18.37
C SER A 311 28.25 -7.37 18.22
N ASP A 312 27.65 -7.87 19.31
CA ASP A 312 26.33 -8.51 19.29
C ASP A 312 25.21 -7.53 18.88
N VAL A 313 25.26 -6.29 19.36
CA VAL A 313 24.26 -5.27 19.02
C VAL A 313 24.37 -4.87 17.55
N GLU A 314 25.57 -4.58 17.03
CA GLU A 314 25.73 -4.21 15.62
C GLU A 314 25.38 -5.36 14.68
N MET A 315 25.80 -6.59 15.01
CA MET A 315 25.53 -7.76 14.18
C MET A 315 24.04 -8.14 14.20
N THR A 316 23.42 -8.18 15.39
CA THR A 316 21.98 -8.49 15.55
C THR A 316 21.13 -7.45 14.83
N MET A 317 21.48 -6.16 14.91
CA MET A 317 20.73 -5.10 14.22
C MET A 317 20.93 -5.14 12.71
N ALA A 318 22.17 -5.33 12.22
CA ALA A 318 22.43 -5.44 10.79
C ALA A 318 21.80 -6.70 10.18
N GLN A 319 21.65 -7.78 10.95
CA GLN A 319 20.91 -8.97 10.53
C GLN A 319 19.39 -8.73 10.58
N ALA A 320 18.86 -8.13 11.65
CA ALA A 320 17.43 -7.89 11.79
C ALA A 320 16.89 -6.88 10.75
N LEU A 321 17.65 -5.83 10.42
CA LEU A 321 17.30 -4.88 9.35
C LEU A 321 17.31 -5.55 7.96
N ARG A 322 18.25 -6.48 7.71
CA ARG A 322 18.35 -7.22 6.44
C ARG A 322 17.27 -8.27 6.28
N ASN A 323 16.82 -8.88 7.37
CA ASN A 323 15.93 -10.03 7.31
C ASN A 323 14.44 -9.66 7.34
N GLU A 324 14.04 -8.57 7.99
CA GLU A 324 12.62 -8.38 8.33
C GLU A 324 11.96 -7.13 7.69
N PRO A 325 12.23 -5.86 8.06
CA PRO A 325 11.37 -4.76 7.64
C PRO A 325 11.76 -4.12 6.30
N LEU A 326 13.04 -4.12 5.92
CA LEU A 326 13.48 -3.53 4.66
C LEU A 326 12.98 -4.33 3.44
N PRO A 327 13.08 -5.67 3.40
CA PRO A 327 12.49 -6.47 2.33
C PRO A 327 10.97 -6.34 2.28
N THR A 328 10.29 -6.34 3.43
CA THR A 328 8.83 -6.16 3.52
C THR A 328 8.40 -4.79 3.00
N LEU A 329 9.15 -3.72 3.35
CA LEU A 329 8.89 -2.36 2.88
C LEU A 329 9.16 -2.20 1.38
N LEU A 330 10.22 -2.81 0.86
CA LEU A 330 10.53 -2.81 -0.58
C LEU A 330 9.44 -3.55 -1.36
N ALA A 331 9.01 -4.72 -0.88
CA ALA A 331 7.91 -5.46 -1.48
C ALA A 331 6.61 -4.64 -1.49
N LEU A 332 6.29 -3.97 -0.38
CA LEU A 332 5.14 -3.07 -0.31
C LEU A 332 5.29 -1.87 -1.28
N SER A 333 6.48 -1.28 -1.35
CA SER A 333 6.76 -0.16 -2.26
C SER A 333 6.57 -0.57 -3.72
N ASP A 334 7.04 -1.76 -4.11
CA ASP A 334 6.85 -2.31 -5.44
C ASP A 334 5.38 -2.60 -5.74
N GLU A 335 4.64 -3.18 -4.78
CA GLU A 335 3.19 -3.42 -4.87
C GLU A 335 2.39 -2.11 -5.01
N LEU A 336 2.73 -1.07 -4.26
CA LEU A 336 2.07 0.24 -4.33
C LEU A 336 2.41 0.97 -5.64
N HIS A 337 3.66 0.91 -6.08
CA HIS A 337 4.03 1.42 -7.41
C HIS A 337 3.32 0.68 -8.53
N ALA A 338 3.14 -0.64 -8.39
CA ALA A 338 2.34 -1.44 -9.30
C ALA A 338 0.89 -0.94 -9.36
N VAL A 339 0.26 -0.69 -8.21
CA VAL A 339 -1.09 -0.10 -8.20
C VAL A 339 -1.09 1.29 -8.84
N ARG A 340 -0.16 2.17 -8.48
CA ARG A 340 -0.08 3.53 -9.04
C ARG A 340 0.02 3.51 -10.55
N SER A 341 0.91 2.69 -11.09
CA SER A 341 1.07 2.51 -12.53
C SER A 341 -0.23 2.02 -13.17
N ALA A 342 -0.91 1.04 -12.56
CA ALA A 342 -2.21 0.57 -13.03
C ALA A 342 -3.30 1.66 -12.97
N VAL A 343 -3.33 2.48 -11.92
CA VAL A 343 -4.28 3.59 -11.76
C VAL A 343 -4.10 4.61 -12.87
N THR A 344 -2.88 5.12 -13.06
CA THR A 344 -2.60 6.15 -14.06
C THR A 344 -2.78 5.62 -15.48
N ALA A 345 -2.29 4.41 -15.77
CA ALA A 345 -2.35 3.79 -17.08
C ALA A 345 -3.78 3.38 -17.46
N TYR A 346 -4.47 2.67 -16.56
CA TYR A 346 -5.69 1.95 -16.91
C TYR A 346 -6.95 2.63 -16.37
N PHE A 347 -6.96 3.02 -15.10
CA PHE A 347 -8.17 3.50 -14.46
C PHE A 347 -8.44 4.98 -14.75
N ASP A 348 -7.43 5.86 -14.71
CA ASP A 348 -7.61 7.29 -14.99
C ASP A 348 -8.03 7.54 -16.44
N ALA A 349 -7.40 6.84 -17.39
CA ALA A 349 -7.69 6.97 -18.82
C ALA A 349 -9.08 6.43 -19.22
N THR A 350 -9.65 5.52 -18.43
CA THR A 350 -10.87 4.78 -18.79
C THR A 350 -12.07 5.20 -17.95
N SER A 351 -11.88 5.53 -16.67
CA SER A 351 -12.98 5.69 -15.71
C SER A 351 -13.83 6.93 -15.92
N THR A 352 -13.23 8.07 -16.23
CA THR A 352 -13.95 9.30 -16.56
C THR A 352 -14.82 9.07 -17.79
N THR A 353 -14.26 8.45 -18.83
CA THR A 353 -15.01 8.11 -20.05
C THR A 353 -16.15 7.14 -19.76
N VAL A 354 -15.94 6.12 -18.93
CA VAL A 354 -16.97 5.14 -18.57
C VAL A 354 -18.07 5.79 -17.73
N ALA A 355 -17.72 6.56 -16.69
CA ALA A 355 -18.66 7.23 -15.81
C ALA A 355 -19.46 8.31 -16.56
N GLU A 356 -18.80 9.17 -17.34
CA GLU A 356 -19.45 10.17 -18.20
C GLU A 356 -20.29 9.50 -19.28
N GLY A 357 -19.80 8.42 -19.88
CA GLY A 357 -20.54 7.62 -20.87
C GLY A 357 -21.82 7.02 -20.28
N LEU A 358 -21.76 6.50 -19.06
CA LEU A 358 -22.93 5.99 -18.31
C LEU A 358 -23.94 7.11 -18.03
N VAL A 359 -23.48 8.25 -17.52
CA VAL A 359 -24.34 9.41 -17.22
C VAL A 359 -24.96 9.98 -18.50
N SER A 360 -24.17 10.11 -19.56
CA SER A 360 -24.61 10.57 -20.88
C SER A 360 -25.62 9.61 -21.49
N ALA A 361 -25.38 8.29 -21.42
CA ALA A 361 -26.31 7.27 -21.89
C ALA A 361 -27.62 7.30 -21.09
N LYS A 362 -27.57 7.55 -19.78
CA LYS A 362 -28.75 7.77 -18.94
C LYS A 362 -29.55 8.99 -19.42
N ASP A 363 -28.90 10.14 -19.56
CA ASP A 363 -29.56 11.39 -19.91
C ASP A 363 -30.14 11.36 -21.32
N ALA A 364 -29.37 10.89 -22.30
CA ALA A 364 -29.83 10.70 -23.66
C ALA A 364 -30.95 9.64 -23.74
N GLY A 365 -30.80 8.52 -23.04
CA GLY A 365 -31.80 7.44 -23.01
C GLY A 365 -33.13 7.88 -22.41
N LEU A 366 -33.11 8.52 -21.24
CA LEU A 366 -34.32 9.03 -20.59
C LEU A 366 -34.98 10.14 -21.40
N THR A 367 -34.20 11.04 -22.00
CA THR A 367 -34.74 12.08 -22.88
C THR A 367 -35.43 11.45 -24.09
N ALA A 368 -34.77 10.49 -24.76
CA ALA A 368 -35.35 9.77 -25.89
C ALA A 368 -36.62 8.99 -25.50
N LEU A 369 -36.64 8.39 -24.30
CA LEU A 369 -37.81 7.69 -23.76
C LEU A 369 -38.99 8.65 -23.58
N TYR A 370 -38.78 9.78 -22.90
CA TYR A 370 -39.84 10.77 -22.69
C TYR A 370 -40.34 11.39 -23.99
N SER A 371 -39.43 11.71 -24.93
CA SER A 371 -39.81 12.21 -26.25
C SER A 371 -40.64 11.20 -27.03
N THR A 372 -40.22 9.93 -27.04
CA THR A 372 -40.95 8.85 -27.72
C THR A 372 -42.34 8.67 -27.11
N LEU A 373 -42.44 8.53 -25.78
CA LEU A 373 -43.73 8.42 -25.10
C LEU A 373 -44.65 9.61 -25.37
N SER A 374 -44.09 10.83 -25.41
CA SER A 374 -44.86 12.05 -25.74
C SER A 374 -45.48 12.00 -27.13
N ILE A 375 -44.76 11.49 -28.14
CA ILE A 375 -45.31 11.29 -29.49
C ILE A 375 -46.50 10.32 -29.46
N GLY A 376 -46.39 9.24 -28.67
CA GLY A 376 -47.49 8.30 -28.47
C GLY A 376 -48.71 8.93 -27.79
N LEU A 377 -48.51 9.76 -26.76
CA LEU A 377 -49.58 10.49 -26.09
C LEU A 377 -50.27 11.51 -27.01
N VAL A 378 -49.51 12.19 -27.86
CA VAL A 378 -50.06 13.07 -28.91
C VAL A 378 -50.91 12.27 -29.90
N SER A 379 -50.42 11.11 -30.36
CA SER A 379 -51.18 10.21 -31.25
C SER A 379 -52.53 9.82 -30.65
N THR A 380 -52.52 9.39 -29.38
CA THR A 380 -53.73 9.02 -28.62
C THR A 380 -54.69 10.19 -28.43
N SER A 381 -54.19 11.37 -28.08
CA SER A 381 -55.01 12.57 -27.86
C SER A 381 -55.70 13.01 -29.14
N LEU A 382 -54.96 13.08 -30.26
CA LEU A 382 -55.52 13.38 -31.58
C LEU A 382 -56.56 12.33 -32.01
N GLY A 383 -56.30 11.05 -31.70
CA GLY A 383 -57.22 9.95 -31.97
C GLY A 383 -58.54 10.11 -31.22
N ALA A 384 -58.48 10.36 -29.92
CA ALA A 384 -59.64 10.56 -29.06
C ALA A 384 -60.48 11.78 -29.50
N VAL A 385 -59.85 12.91 -29.78
CA VAL A 385 -60.55 14.12 -30.28
C VAL A 385 -61.20 13.84 -31.64
N GLY A 386 -60.48 13.19 -32.56
CA GLY A 386 -61.00 12.86 -33.88
C GLY A 386 -62.19 11.89 -33.83
N VAL A 387 -62.14 10.88 -32.95
CA VAL A 387 -63.25 9.93 -32.74
C VAL A 387 -64.46 10.62 -32.12
N THR A 388 -64.27 11.37 -31.04
CA THR A 388 -65.38 12.06 -30.36
C THR A 388 -66.06 13.09 -31.25
N ALA A 389 -65.29 13.88 -32.01
CA ALA A 389 -65.82 14.82 -32.98
C ALA A 389 -66.60 14.10 -34.11
N GLY A 390 -66.08 12.99 -34.63
CA GLY A 390 -66.74 12.21 -35.67
C GLY A 390 -68.01 11.48 -35.21
N LEU A 391 -68.10 11.13 -33.93
CA LEU A 391 -69.33 10.60 -33.33
C LEU A 391 -70.41 11.68 -33.16
N ARG A 392 -70.00 12.93 -32.84
CA ARG A 392 -70.93 14.07 -32.68
C ARG A 392 -71.44 14.62 -34.01
N SER A 393 -70.55 14.82 -34.98
CA SER A 393 -70.90 15.37 -36.29
C SER A 393 -70.02 14.83 -37.40
N ARG A 394 -70.66 14.26 -38.44
CA ARG A 394 -69.98 13.69 -39.61
C ARG A 394 -69.31 14.73 -40.50
N GLN A 395 -69.68 16.00 -40.37
CA GLN A 395 -69.13 17.13 -41.13
C GLN A 395 -68.02 17.88 -40.38
N SER A 396 -67.71 17.47 -39.14
CA SER A 396 -66.67 18.14 -38.36
C SER A 396 -65.30 18.04 -39.03
N GLN A 397 -64.63 19.18 -39.20
CA GLN A 397 -63.26 19.22 -39.72
C GLN A 397 -62.26 18.53 -38.76
N LEU A 398 -62.59 18.44 -37.46
CA LEU A 398 -61.75 17.77 -36.45
C LEU A 398 -61.59 16.26 -36.70
N ILE A 399 -62.44 15.64 -37.54
CA ILE A 399 -62.24 14.24 -37.98
C ILE A 399 -60.89 14.08 -38.71
N HIS A 400 -60.39 15.14 -39.35
CA HIS A 400 -59.09 15.12 -40.01
C HIS A 400 -57.91 14.98 -39.03
N LEU A 401 -58.10 15.23 -37.73
CA LEU A 401 -57.07 14.95 -36.71
C LEU A 401 -56.73 13.45 -36.62
N LEU A 402 -57.62 12.56 -37.09
CA LEU A 402 -57.30 11.13 -37.23
C LEU A 402 -56.13 10.89 -38.19
N HIS A 403 -55.87 11.78 -39.15
CA HIS A 403 -54.65 11.73 -39.95
C HIS A 403 -53.40 12.00 -39.12
N GLY A 404 -53.43 13.07 -38.33
CA GLY A 404 -52.34 13.40 -37.42
C GLY A 404 -52.09 12.26 -36.43
N SER A 405 -53.16 11.67 -35.88
CA SER A 405 -53.10 10.54 -34.95
C SER A 405 -52.37 9.33 -35.54
N TRP A 406 -52.71 8.87 -36.74
CA TRP A 406 -52.04 7.70 -37.30
C TRP A 406 -50.60 8.00 -37.76
N ILE A 407 -50.32 9.22 -38.24
CA ILE A 407 -48.96 9.64 -38.62
C ILE A 407 -48.06 9.63 -37.38
N THR A 408 -48.46 10.29 -36.30
CA THR A 408 -47.69 10.30 -35.05
C THR A 408 -47.65 8.92 -34.39
N GLY A 409 -48.69 8.09 -34.59
CA GLY A 409 -48.70 6.70 -34.13
C GLY A 409 -47.66 5.82 -34.83
N VAL A 410 -47.46 6.00 -36.14
CA VAL A 410 -46.38 5.33 -36.88
C VAL A 410 -45.01 5.82 -36.41
N LEU A 411 -44.84 7.14 -36.21
CA LEU A 411 -43.58 7.69 -35.68
C LEU A 411 -43.27 7.14 -34.29
N PHE A 412 -44.26 7.06 -33.40
CA PHE A 412 -44.12 6.43 -32.10
C PHE A 412 -43.67 4.97 -32.23
N ALA A 413 -44.35 4.16 -33.05
CA ALA A 413 -44.01 2.76 -33.22
C ALA A 413 -42.60 2.58 -33.82
N PHE A 414 -42.18 3.45 -34.74
CA PHE A 414 -40.82 3.45 -35.28
C PHE A 414 -39.77 3.74 -34.20
N PHE A 415 -39.89 4.86 -33.49
CA PHE A 415 -38.94 5.23 -32.43
C PHE A 415 -39.00 4.28 -31.24
N GLY A 416 -40.17 3.76 -30.90
CA GLY A 416 -40.37 2.78 -29.82
C GLY A 416 -39.68 1.45 -30.11
N LEU A 417 -39.75 0.93 -31.34
CA LEU A 417 -39.02 -0.27 -31.74
C LEU A 417 -37.49 -0.05 -31.71
N LEU A 418 -37.01 1.09 -32.21
CA LEU A 418 -35.59 1.40 -32.18
C LEU A 418 -35.06 1.57 -30.75
N LEU A 419 -35.72 2.40 -29.95
CA LEU A 419 -35.31 2.67 -28.57
C LEU A 419 -35.44 1.41 -27.70
N GLY A 420 -36.49 0.62 -27.90
CA GLY A 420 -36.65 -0.68 -27.24
C GLY A 420 -35.50 -1.65 -27.56
N SER A 421 -34.97 -1.61 -28.79
CA SER A 421 -33.80 -2.40 -29.17
C SER A 421 -32.52 -1.93 -28.49
N ILE A 422 -32.32 -0.62 -28.36
CA ILE A 422 -31.16 -0.03 -27.69
C ILE A 422 -31.16 -0.43 -26.21
N TYR A 423 -32.30 -0.30 -25.53
CA TYR A 423 -32.43 -0.74 -24.13
C TYR A 423 -32.18 -2.24 -23.94
N LEU A 424 -32.59 -3.08 -24.91
CA LEU A 424 -32.29 -4.51 -24.86
C LEU A 424 -30.79 -4.79 -25.00
N VAL A 425 -30.13 -4.11 -25.92
CA VAL A 425 -28.67 -4.23 -26.11
C VAL A 425 -27.92 -3.77 -24.86
N LEU A 426 -28.32 -2.65 -24.25
CA LEU A 426 -27.74 -2.18 -23.00
C LEU A 426 -27.94 -3.18 -21.86
N ALA A 427 -29.11 -3.84 -21.81
CA ALA A 427 -29.35 -4.89 -20.82
C ALA A 427 -28.45 -6.11 -21.02
N VAL A 428 -28.22 -6.54 -22.27
CA VAL A 428 -27.30 -7.65 -22.57
C VAL A 428 -25.86 -7.29 -22.22
N ILE A 429 -25.40 -6.10 -22.60
CA ILE A 429 -24.04 -5.63 -22.28
C ILE A 429 -23.84 -5.56 -20.77
N GLY A 430 -24.78 -4.97 -20.03
CA GLY A 430 -24.65 -4.89 -18.57
C GLY A 430 -24.74 -6.28 -17.90
N SER A 431 -25.49 -7.22 -18.47
CA SER A 431 -25.50 -8.61 -18.00
C SER A 431 -24.13 -9.28 -18.19
N ASP A 432 -23.51 -9.09 -19.36
CA ASP A 432 -22.15 -9.55 -19.63
C ASP A 432 -21.15 -8.94 -18.60
N VAL A 433 -21.30 -7.66 -18.25
CA VAL A 433 -20.50 -7.00 -17.19
C VAL A 433 -20.69 -7.64 -15.81
N CYS A 434 -21.91 -8.03 -15.45
CA CYS A 434 -22.16 -8.72 -14.18
C CYS A 434 -21.39 -10.05 -14.11
N VAL A 435 -21.34 -10.82 -15.22
CA VAL A 435 -20.53 -12.05 -15.30
C VAL A 435 -19.03 -11.75 -15.28
N TYR A 436 -18.59 -10.65 -15.90
CA TYR A 436 -17.18 -10.22 -15.84
C TYR A 436 -16.74 -9.87 -14.41
N LEU A 437 -17.60 -9.24 -13.61
CA LEU A 437 -17.29 -8.98 -12.19
C LEU A 437 -17.03 -10.28 -11.43
N ASP A 438 -17.84 -11.31 -11.66
CA ASP A 438 -17.64 -12.62 -11.02
C ASP A 438 -16.32 -13.28 -11.47
N LEU A 439 -15.95 -13.16 -12.75
CA LEU A 439 -14.67 -13.67 -13.26
C LEU A 439 -13.46 -12.94 -12.67
N ILE A 440 -13.56 -11.62 -12.46
CA ILE A 440 -12.51 -10.82 -11.82
C ILE A 440 -12.34 -11.21 -10.35
N GLU A 441 -13.43 -11.49 -9.63
CA GLU A 441 -13.34 -11.93 -8.24
C GLU A 441 -12.69 -13.31 -8.09
N GLU A 442 -12.93 -14.22 -9.04
CA GLU A 442 -12.35 -15.57 -9.01
C GLU A 442 -10.91 -15.63 -9.53
N THR A 443 -10.61 -14.91 -10.62
CA THR A 443 -9.32 -15.01 -11.35
C THR A 443 -8.78 -13.63 -11.75
N PRO A 444 -8.51 -12.74 -10.77
CA PRO A 444 -8.18 -11.35 -11.04
C PRO A 444 -6.86 -11.16 -11.81
N GLU A 445 -5.89 -12.05 -11.62
CA GLU A 445 -4.56 -12.00 -12.25
C GLU A 445 -4.61 -12.08 -13.78
N LEU A 446 -5.68 -12.64 -14.35
CA LEU A 446 -5.83 -12.79 -15.79
C LEU A 446 -6.34 -11.51 -16.46
N TYR A 447 -7.05 -10.66 -15.72
CA TYR A 447 -7.78 -9.51 -16.29
C TYR A 447 -7.30 -8.16 -15.75
N LEU A 448 -6.58 -8.15 -14.63
CA LEU A 448 -6.10 -6.94 -13.97
C LEU A 448 -4.56 -6.91 -13.88
N PRO A 449 -3.94 -5.73 -13.92
CA PRO A 449 -2.50 -5.58 -13.67
C PRO A 449 -2.08 -6.04 -12.27
N ALA A 450 -0.80 -6.38 -12.08
CA ALA A 450 -0.26 -7.07 -10.89
C ALA A 450 -0.50 -6.40 -9.52
N GLY A 451 -0.77 -5.10 -9.45
CA GLY A 451 -1.20 -4.43 -8.21
C GLY A 451 -2.71 -4.55 -7.96
N ALA A 452 -3.53 -4.24 -8.96
CA ALA A 452 -4.98 -4.31 -8.88
C ALA A 452 -5.48 -5.75 -8.74
N ALA A 453 -4.81 -6.70 -9.39
CA ALA A 453 -5.10 -8.12 -9.25
C ALA A 453 -4.87 -8.61 -7.81
N THR A 454 -3.78 -8.16 -7.17
CA THR A 454 -3.47 -8.49 -5.77
C THR A 454 -4.56 -7.98 -4.82
N ILE A 455 -5.00 -6.73 -5.01
CA ILE A 455 -6.11 -6.14 -4.23
C ILE A 455 -7.39 -6.96 -4.45
N ALA A 456 -7.76 -7.23 -5.70
CA ALA A 456 -8.97 -7.98 -6.01
C ALA A 456 -8.93 -9.40 -5.41
N ALA A 457 -7.82 -10.12 -5.57
CA ALA A 457 -7.63 -11.47 -5.03
C ALA A 457 -7.79 -11.50 -3.50
N ARG A 458 -7.18 -10.53 -2.80
CA ARG A 458 -7.19 -10.49 -1.33
C ARG A 458 -8.48 -9.91 -0.74
N CYS A 459 -9.07 -8.91 -1.38
CA CYS A 459 -10.20 -8.18 -0.82
C CYS A 459 -11.56 -8.75 -1.24
N LEU A 460 -11.64 -9.38 -2.42
CA LEU A 460 -12.89 -9.88 -3.01
C LEU A 460 -12.99 -11.41 -3.06
N GLY A 461 -11.87 -12.14 -2.96
CA GLY A 461 -11.85 -13.61 -2.99
C GLY A 461 -12.52 -14.28 -1.77
N SER A 462 -12.72 -15.60 -1.85
CA SER A 462 -13.45 -16.41 -0.87
C SER A 462 -12.84 -16.49 0.53
N GLY A 463 -11.57 -16.13 0.69
CA GLY A 463 -10.83 -16.03 1.96
C GLY A 463 -10.45 -14.59 2.32
N SER A 464 -11.34 -13.64 2.04
CA SER A 464 -11.06 -12.20 2.07
C SER A 464 -10.32 -11.75 3.34
N GLN A 465 -9.25 -10.98 3.17
CA GLN A 465 -8.42 -10.47 4.27
C GLN A 465 -8.87 -9.06 4.68
N ASP A 466 -8.35 -8.56 5.81
CA ASP A 466 -8.64 -7.20 6.28
C ASP A 466 -7.82 -6.13 5.53
N VAL A 467 -6.61 -6.50 5.07
CA VAL A 467 -5.64 -5.61 4.41
C VAL A 467 -5.32 -6.10 3.00
N ALA A 468 -5.25 -5.17 2.05
CA ALA A 468 -5.07 -5.44 0.63
C ALA A 468 -3.70 -6.06 0.28
N PHE A 469 -2.66 -5.78 1.08
CA PHE A 469 -1.30 -6.26 0.88
C PHE A 469 -0.78 -7.05 2.08
N LYS A 470 -0.08 -8.16 1.83
CA LYS A 470 0.49 -9.01 2.89
C LYS A 470 1.63 -8.29 3.62
N SER A 471 2.47 -7.63 2.83
CA SER A 471 3.63 -6.85 3.26
C SER A 471 3.23 -5.80 4.31
N ALA A 472 2.12 -5.09 4.10
CA ALA A 472 1.63 -4.09 5.04
C ALA A 472 1.08 -4.65 6.36
N ALA A 473 0.54 -5.88 6.37
CA ALA A 473 -0.01 -6.48 7.58
C ALA A 473 1.07 -6.80 8.62
N ASN A 474 2.26 -7.19 8.15
CA ASN A 474 3.38 -7.57 9.01
C ASN A 474 4.30 -6.38 9.35
N LEU A 475 4.29 -5.32 8.54
CA LEU A 475 5.20 -4.18 8.65
C LEU A 475 5.29 -3.57 10.06
N ALA A 476 4.17 -3.40 10.76
CA ALA A 476 4.17 -2.86 12.12
C ALA A 476 4.79 -3.84 13.14
N SER A 477 4.56 -5.15 12.97
CA SER A 477 5.16 -6.18 13.80
C SER A 477 6.68 -6.26 13.58
N ASP A 478 7.11 -6.23 12.33
CA ASP A 478 8.52 -6.33 11.93
C ASP A 478 9.35 -5.16 12.49
N VAL A 479 8.79 -3.93 12.50
CA VAL A 479 9.44 -2.75 13.10
C VAL A 479 9.45 -2.82 14.64
N CYS A 480 8.44 -3.41 15.28
CA CYS A 480 8.43 -3.63 16.74
C CYS A 480 9.50 -4.65 17.20
N ILE A 481 9.86 -5.63 16.38
CA ILE A 481 10.96 -6.55 16.69
C ILE A 481 12.29 -5.79 16.76
N LEU A 482 12.49 -4.79 15.89
CA LEU A 482 13.70 -3.95 15.88
C LEU A 482 13.81 -3.04 17.10
N SER A 483 12.71 -2.47 17.58
CA SER A 483 12.74 -1.66 18.81
C SER A 483 13.13 -2.51 20.03
N GLY A 484 12.69 -3.77 20.08
CA GLY A 484 13.10 -4.74 21.09
C GLY A 484 14.59 -5.12 21.01
N ALA A 485 15.14 -5.23 19.81
CA ALA A 485 16.57 -5.50 19.60
C ALA A 485 17.46 -4.31 20.01
N ALA A 486 17.01 -3.07 19.74
CA ALA A 486 17.72 -1.85 20.11
C ALA A 486 17.90 -1.66 21.64
N MET A 487 17.07 -2.32 22.46
CA MET A 487 17.15 -2.27 23.93
C MET A 487 18.22 -3.20 24.53
N ARG A 488 18.85 -4.08 23.77
CA ARG A 488 19.78 -5.11 24.30
C ARG A 488 21.21 -4.63 24.56
N VAL A 489 21.41 -3.35 24.88
CA VAL A 489 22.73 -2.86 25.32
C VAL A 489 22.88 -3.13 26.82
N ASN A 490 23.69 -4.11 27.20
CA ASN A 490 23.93 -4.44 28.60
C ASN A 490 25.42 -4.36 28.99
N GLY A 491 25.86 -3.18 29.42
CA GLY A 491 27.20 -2.97 29.97
C GLY A 491 27.35 -3.33 31.46
N THR A 492 26.33 -3.93 32.11
CA THR A 492 26.37 -4.16 33.56
C THR A 492 27.49 -5.11 33.99
N SER A 493 27.79 -6.15 33.20
CA SER A 493 28.87 -7.09 33.51
C SER A 493 30.24 -6.40 33.53
N ALA A 494 30.53 -5.58 32.52
CA ALA A 494 31.76 -4.81 32.43
C ALA A 494 31.86 -3.73 33.52
N THR A 495 30.77 -2.97 33.76
CA THR A 495 30.71 -1.97 34.84
C THR A 495 30.94 -2.62 36.22
N LYS A 496 30.34 -3.80 36.46
CA LYS A 496 30.54 -4.56 37.69
C LYS A 496 32.00 -4.99 37.84
N ALA A 497 32.62 -5.51 36.79
CA ALA A 497 34.00 -5.94 36.82
C ALA A 497 34.99 -4.76 37.03
N ILE A 498 34.76 -3.61 36.39
CA ILE A 498 35.54 -2.37 36.60
C ILE A 498 35.42 -1.89 38.04
N SER A 499 34.21 -1.85 38.60
CA SER A 499 33.99 -1.46 40.00
C SER A 499 34.60 -2.44 41.00
N ALA A 500 34.56 -3.74 40.70
CA ALA A 500 35.16 -4.78 41.53
C ALA A 500 36.70 -4.65 41.57
N TYR A 501 37.32 -4.35 40.43
CA TYR A 501 38.77 -4.14 40.37
C TYR A 501 39.20 -2.87 41.12
N ALA A 502 38.45 -1.77 40.98
CA ALA A 502 38.68 -0.55 41.76
C ALA A 502 38.62 -0.84 43.28
N THR A 503 37.64 -1.64 43.71
CA THR A 503 37.48 -2.05 45.11
C THR A 503 38.64 -2.94 45.57
N ALA A 504 39.11 -3.84 44.72
CA ALA A 504 40.26 -4.69 45.01
C ALA A 504 41.54 -3.86 45.22
N LEU A 505 41.80 -2.86 44.38
CA LEU A 505 42.96 -1.96 44.54
C LEU A 505 42.98 -1.24 45.89
N HIS A 506 41.81 -0.83 46.38
CA HIS A 506 41.67 -0.12 47.67
C HIS A 506 41.79 -1.07 48.87
N SER A 507 41.62 -2.37 48.66
CA SER A 507 41.74 -3.39 49.72
C SER A 507 43.18 -3.83 49.97
N TYR A 508 44.10 -3.54 49.06
CA TYR A 508 45.51 -3.89 49.21
C TYR A 508 46.17 -3.03 50.28
N THR A 509 46.90 -3.68 51.19
CA THR A 509 47.60 -3.04 52.30
C THR A 509 49.02 -3.57 52.40
N LEU A 510 49.81 -3.04 53.32
CA LEU A 510 51.15 -3.55 53.64
C LEU A 510 51.16 -5.07 53.91
N SER A 511 50.12 -5.61 54.53
CA SER A 511 49.99 -7.04 54.79
C SER A 511 49.90 -7.88 53.51
N THR A 512 49.34 -7.34 52.42
CA THR A 512 49.29 -7.99 51.10
C THR A 512 50.69 -8.23 50.53
N PHE A 513 51.66 -7.41 50.93
CA PHE A 513 53.07 -7.51 50.56
C PHE A 513 53.91 -8.26 51.60
N ASN A 514 53.28 -9.03 52.51
CA ASN A 514 53.92 -9.74 53.61
C ASN A 514 54.73 -8.83 54.56
N TYR A 515 54.38 -7.54 54.66
CA TYR A 515 54.95 -6.65 55.67
C TYR A 515 54.28 -6.87 57.03
N SER A 516 55.09 -6.94 58.10
CA SER A 516 54.67 -7.14 59.48
C SER A 516 55.42 -6.19 60.40
N SER A 517 54.72 -5.53 61.32
CA SER A 517 55.34 -4.66 62.33
C SER A 517 56.29 -5.44 63.24
N THR A 518 55.97 -6.70 63.56
CA THR A 518 56.82 -7.56 64.40
C THR A 518 58.17 -7.84 63.75
N GLU A 519 58.20 -8.04 62.43
CA GLU A 519 59.44 -8.22 61.68
C GLU A 519 60.24 -6.91 61.61
N ALA A 520 59.57 -5.76 61.49
CA ALA A 520 60.23 -4.46 61.57
C ALA A 520 60.92 -4.25 62.92
N ASP A 521 60.24 -4.60 64.02
CA ASP A 521 60.78 -4.52 65.38
C ASP A 521 61.98 -5.47 65.57
N HIS A 522 61.91 -6.69 65.03
CA HIS A 522 63.03 -7.63 65.05
C HIS A 522 64.25 -7.05 64.31
N ARG A 523 64.04 -6.48 63.11
CA ARG A 523 65.11 -5.86 62.33
C ARG A 523 65.72 -4.66 63.06
N ILE A 524 64.93 -3.88 63.79
CA ILE A 524 65.44 -2.78 64.63
C ILE A 524 66.28 -3.33 65.79
N ALA A 525 65.86 -4.41 66.43
CA ALA A 525 66.64 -5.06 67.50
C ALA A 525 68.01 -5.56 66.99
N ASP A 526 68.08 -6.05 65.76
CA ASP A 526 69.34 -6.41 65.10
C ASP A 526 70.27 -5.18 64.95
N VAL A 527 69.72 -4.02 64.55
CA VAL A 527 70.48 -2.75 64.44
C VAL A 527 70.96 -2.26 65.80
N VAL A 528 70.12 -2.32 66.85
CA VAL A 528 70.50 -1.97 68.23
C VAL A 528 71.69 -2.80 68.67
N THR A 529 71.65 -4.11 68.40
CA THR A 529 72.72 -5.05 68.74
C THR A 529 74.01 -4.74 67.97
N ALA A 530 73.90 -4.47 66.67
CA ALA A 530 75.06 -4.24 65.80
C ALA A 530 75.73 -2.87 65.98
N THR A 531 75.00 -1.86 66.46
CA THR A 531 75.50 -0.48 66.66
C THR A 531 75.76 -0.12 68.12
N GLY A 532 75.23 -0.88 69.08
CA GLY A 532 75.29 -0.58 70.51
C GLY A 532 74.45 0.64 70.93
N LYS A 533 73.53 1.11 70.09
CA LYS A 533 72.66 2.27 70.36
C LYS A 533 71.22 1.82 70.59
N THR A 534 70.63 2.15 71.73
CA THR A 534 69.27 1.71 72.10
C THR A 534 68.15 2.62 71.58
N THR A 535 68.47 3.72 70.92
CA THR A 535 67.51 4.74 70.47
C THR A 535 67.02 4.53 69.03
N TRP A 536 67.28 3.38 68.41
CA TRP A 536 66.75 3.06 67.09
C TRP A 536 65.24 2.80 67.13
N THR A 537 64.54 3.42 66.20
CA THR A 537 63.13 3.24 65.86
C THR A 537 62.95 3.20 64.35
N THR A 538 61.75 2.82 63.89
CA THR A 538 61.39 2.83 62.47
C THR A 538 61.61 4.19 61.79
N GLU A 539 61.48 5.29 62.52
CA GLU A 539 61.60 6.67 62.01
C GLU A 539 63.07 7.07 61.93
N THR A 540 63.86 6.76 62.96
CA THR A 540 65.29 7.07 63.00
C THR A 540 66.10 6.31 61.94
N LEU A 541 65.58 5.22 61.38
CA LEU A 541 66.18 4.55 60.21
C LEU A 541 66.27 5.49 59.00
N LEU A 542 65.33 6.42 58.85
CA LEU A 542 65.33 7.42 57.77
C LEU A 542 66.25 8.61 58.07
N ALA A 543 66.58 8.82 59.35
CA ALA A 543 67.43 9.91 59.83
C ALA A 543 68.46 9.37 60.85
N PRO A 544 69.37 8.47 60.43
CA PRO A 544 70.26 7.76 61.35
C PRO A 544 71.16 8.68 62.17
N TRP A 545 71.49 9.87 61.66
CA TRP A 545 72.28 10.89 62.36
C TRP A 545 71.67 11.37 63.68
N GLU A 546 70.34 11.28 63.85
CA GLU A 546 69.66 11.62 65.10
C GLU A 546 70.03 10.66 66.24
N VAL A 547 70.22 9.37 65.92
CA VAL A 547 70.68 8.34 66.89
C VAL A 547 72.11 8.63 67.35
N TYR A 548 72.91 9.27 66.51
CA TYR A 548 74.27 9.69 66.80
C TYR A 548 74.36 11.15 67.31
N GLY A 549 73.22 11.76 67.66
CA GLY A 549 73.16 13.06 68.36
C GLY A 549 73.29 14.29 67.46
N SER A 550 73.11 14.16 66.14
CA SER A 550 73.10 15.28 65.20
C SER A 550 71.68 15.55 64.69
N PHE A 551 71.33 16.82 64.47
CA PHE A 551 70.00 17.20 63.93
C PHE A 551 69.89 17.02 62.41
N SER A 552 71.03 17.04 61.70
CA SER A 552 71.15 16.74 60.27
C SER A 552 72.38 15.87 60.05
N ASP A 553 72.49 15.23 58.88
CA ASP A 553 73.70 14.49 58.51
C ASP A 553 74.92 15.44 58.48
N PRO A 554 75.89 15.29 59.42
CA PRO A 554 77.06 16.16 59.49
C PRO A 554 78.16 15.78 58.48
N THR A 555 77.93 14.77 57.63
CA THR A 555 78.92 14.25 56.69
C THR A 555 78.70 14.75 55.25
N THR A 556 79.66 14.49 54.36
CA THR A 556 79.49 14.78 52.92
C THR A 556 78.36 13.99 52.23
N CYS A 557 77.72 13.03 52.92
CA CYS A 557 76.59 12.29 52.39
C CYS A 557 75.33 13.17 52.21
N ALA A 558 75.18 14.24 53.00
CA ALA A 558 74.13 15.24 52.84
C ALA A 558 74.20 16.00 51.50
N GLN A 559 75.38 16.01 50.86
CA GLN A 559 75.61 16.65 49.56
C GLN A 559 75.31 15.72 48.38
N MET A 560 74.89 14.47 48.63
CA MET A 560 74.43 13.58 47.57
C MET A 560 73.20 14.19 46.88
N ASN A 561 73.12 14.00 45.56
CA ASN A 561 72.10 14.61 44.71
C ASN A 561 70.69 14.44 45.31
N ALA A 562 69.95 15.54 45.43
CA ALA A 562 68.57 15.56 45.94
C ALA A 562 67.62 14.63 45.16
N ALA A 563 68.01 14.18 43.96
CA ALA A 563 67.33 13.16 43.17
C ALA A 563 67.41 11.73 43.73
N LEU A 564 68.26 11.45 44.74
CA LEU A 564 68.44 10.14 45.36
C LEU A 564 68.42 10.22 46.90
N PRO A 565 67.33 10.73 47.51
CA PRO A 565 67.25 10.96 48.96
C PRO A 565 67.40 9.67 49.77
N ASP A 566 66.99 8.54 49.20
CA ASP A 566 67.06 7.21 49.81
C ASP A 566 68.51 6.70 50.01
N ARG A 567 69.49 7.38 49.40
CA ARG A 567 70.91 7.04 49.54
C ARG A 567 71.60 7.76 50.69
N ILE A 568 71.02 8.84 51.20
CA ILE A 568 71.62 9.66 52.25
C ILE A 568 71.77 8.83 53.55
N PRO A 569 70.73 8.13 54.04
CA PRO A 569 70.86 7.30 55.26
C PRO A 569 71.86 6.15 55.10
N LEU A 570 71.88 5.51 53.93
CA LEU A 570 72.80 4.43 53.60
C LEU A 570 74.25 4.93 53.54
N CYS A 571 74.50 6.08 52.90
CA CYS A 571 75.84 6.66 52.86
C CYS A 571 76.32 7.03 54.27
N TYR A 572 75.47 7.67 55.07
CA TYR A 572 75.81 8.05 56.45
C TYR A 572 76.22 6.82 57.27
N MET A 573 75.41 5.75 57.23
CA MET A 573 75.68 4.55 57.99
C MET A 573 76.90 3.76 57.48
N SER A 574 77.23 3.85 56.18
CA SER A 574 78.47 3.26 55.68
C SER A 574 79.71 3.89 56.34
N LYS A 575 79.65 5.18 56.67
CA LYS A 575 80.74 5.88 57.37
C LYS A 575 80.77 5.53 58.86
N GLN A 576 79.61 5.48 59.51
CA GLN A 576 79.54 5.11 60.93
C GLN A 576 79.94 3.65 61.19
N CYS A 577 79.63 2.75 60.25
CA CYS A 577 79.96 1.33 60.34
C CYS A 577 81.33 0.96 59.74
N ASN A 578 82.19 1.94 59.41
CA ASN A 578 83.52 1.73 58.82
C ASN A 578 83.54 0.91 57.51
N GLY A 579 82.56 1.14 56.63
CA GLY A 579 82.43 0.50 55.33
C GLY A 579 81.13 -0.31 55.20
N THR A 580 80.83 -0.73 53.97
CA THR A 580 79.59 -1.45 53.62
C THR A 580 79.68 -2.96 53.85
N ALA A 581 80.89 -3.52 54.00
CA ALA A 581 81.11 -4.95 54.24
C ALA A 581 81.24 -5.28 55.73
N THR A 582 80.34 -4.74 56.56
CA THR A 582 80.34 -4.94 58.02
C THR A 582 78.98 -5.37 58.53
N ALA A 583 78.94 -6.14 59.62
CA ALA A 583 77.69 -6.59 60.26
C ALA A 583 76.83 -5.40 60.75
N CYS A 584 77.46 -4.29 61.14
CA CYS A 584 76.79 -3.02 61.47
C CYS A 584 76.01 -2.46 60.27
N TYR A 585 76.66 -2.39 59.10
CA TYR A 585 76.03 -1.86 57.90
C TYR A 585 74.93 -2.77 57.37
N GLU A 586 75.19 -4.09 57.38
CA GLU A 586 74.24 -5.10 56.93
C GLU A 586 72.95 -5.10 57.77
N ALA A 587 73.07 -5.06 59.10
CA ALA A 587 71.91 -4.98 59.99
C ALA A 587 71.10 -3.70 59.73
N PHE A 588 71.77 -2.55 59.60
CA PHE A 588 71.12 -1.28 59.27
C PHE A 588 70.43 -1.31 57.91
N GLU A 589 71.09 -1.79 56.86
CA GLU A 589 70.53 -1.84 55.51
C GLU A 589 69.31 -2.78 55.43
N LYS A 590 69.32 -3.90 56.16
CA LYS A 590 68.16 -4.81 56.26
C LYS A 590 66.97 -4.17 56.96
N ALA A 591 67.18 -3.41 58.04
CA ALA A 591 66.11 -2.69 58.71
C ALA A 591 65.61 -1.49 57.88
N TYR A 592 66.53 -0.75 57.27
CA TYR A 592 66.24 0.39 56.41
C TYR A 592 65.43 -0.02 55.16
N SER A 593 65.86 -1.09 54.48
CA SER A 593 65.13 -1.64 53.33
C SER A 593 63.72 -2.09 53.70
N TYR A 594 63.53 -2.74 54.86
CA TYR A 594 62.20 -3.12 55.34
C TYR A 594 61.32 -1.90 55.66
N LYS A 595 61.87 -0.85 56.30
CA LYS A 595 61.15 0.42 56.50
C LYS A 595 60.79 1.10 55.18
N ARG A 596 61.66 1.02 54.16
CA ARG A 596 61.36 1.55 52.82
C ARG A 596 60.21 0.83 52.14
N VAL A 597 60.05 -0.49 52.33
CA VAL A 597 58.85 -1.21 51.88
C VAL A 597 57.58 -0.59 52.49
N ALA A 598 57.59 -0.22 53.77
CA ALA A 598 56.46 0.42 54.46
C ALA A 598 56.07 1.80 53.90
N ILE A 599 56.97 2.44 53.13
CA ILE A 599 56.78 3.78 52.54
C ILE A 599 56.46 3.66 51.05
N ASP A 600 57.25 2.87 50.32
CA ASP A 600 57.14 2.74 48.86
C ASP A 600 55.84 2.04 48.44
N VAL A 601 55.38 1.04 49.21
CA VAL A 601 54.17 0.26 48.88
C VAL A 601 52.88 1.12 48.97
N PRO A 602 52.60 1.89 50.04
CA PRO A 602 51.42 2.75 50.07
C PRO A 602 51.43 3.84 48.98
N ILE A 603 52.61 4.41 48.67
CA ILE A 603 52.76 5.38 47.58
C ILE A 603 52.41 4.73 46.23
N ALA A 604 52.94 3.54 45.96
CA ALA A 604 52.62 2.76 44.76
C ALA A 604 51.11 2.44 44.63
N LEU A 605 50.48 1.94 45.71
CA LEU A 605 49.05 1.60 45.70
C LEU A 605 48.15 2.83 45.51
N SER A 606 48.52 3.98 46.09
CA SER A 606 47.80 5.24 45.87
C SER A 606 47.94 5.75 44.43
N ALA A 607 49.13 5.64 43.84
CA ALA A 607 49.36 5.98 42.44
C ALA A 607 48.58 5.05 41.49
N MET A 608 48.54 3.75 41.77
CA MET A 608 47.71 2.78 41.03
C MET A 608 46.23 3.13 41.10
N SER A 609 45.72 3.45 42.30
CA SER A 609 44.31 3.80 42.50
C SER A 609 43.93 5.08 41.75
N ALA A 610 44.78 6.11 41.80
CA ALA A 610 44.57 7.37 41.09
C ALA A 610 44.64 7.21 39.55
N ALA A 611 45.61 6.43 39.05
CA ALA A 611 45.75 6.16 37.62
C ALA A 611 44.61 5.32 37.06
N TYR A 612 44.10 4.33 37.81
CA TYR A 612 42.94 3.54 37.41
C TYR A 612 41.67 4.40 37.33
N ALA A 613 41.47 5.28 38.31
CA ALA A 613 40.31 6.17 38.38
C ALA A 613 40.31 7.23 37.25
N THR A 614 41.47 7.70 36.81
CA THR A 614 41.59 8.78 35.80
C THR A 614 41.82 8.29 34.37
N GLY A 615 42.20 7.03 34.17
CA GLY A 615 42.33 6.43 32.85
C GLY A 615 41.17 5.47 32.56
N PRO A 616 41.31 4.16 32.89
CA PRO A 616 40.32 3.14 32.58
C PRO A 616 38.86 3.47 32.94
N VAL A 617 38.62 3.99 34.15
CA VAL A 617 37.25 4.28 34.62
C VAL A 617 36.61 5.42 33.82
N VAL A 618 37.36 6.48 33.51
CA VAL A 618 36.87 7.62 32.71
C VAL A 618 36.58 7.18 31.28
N ALA A 619 37.53 6.49 30.64
CA ALA A 619 37.37 6.01 29.27
C ALA A 619 36.15 5.08 29.13
N TRP A 620 35.94 4.18 30.10
CA TRP A 620 34.74 3.33 30.16
C TRP A 620 33.45 4.14 30.33
N THR A 621 33.45 5.13 31.23
CA THR A 621 32.26 5.94 31.52
C THR A 621 31.85 6.78 30.31
N GLU A 622 32.82 7.39 29.61
CA GLU A 622 32.58 8.14 28.38
C GLU A 622 32.05 7.25 27.27
N TYR A 623 32.67 6.07 27.09
CA TYR A 623 32.20 5.07 26.15
C TYR A 623 30.76 4.65 26.43
N LEU A 624 30.44 4.26 27.67
CA LEU A 624 29.10 3.83 28.06
C LEU A 624 28.06 4.95 27.86
N THR A 625 28.43 6.20 28.14
CA THR A 625 27.57 7.37 27.92
C THR A 625 27.26 7.55 26.44
N GLN A 626 28.26 7.45 25.56
CA GLN A 626 28.07 7.55 24.11
C GLN A 626 27.24 6.40 23.56
N VAL A 627 27.53 5.16 23.96
CA VAL A 627 26.78 3.97 23.54
C VAL A 627 25.32 4.06 23.99
N THR A 628 25.07 4.53 25.21
CA THR A 628 23.70 4.73 25.75
C THR A 628 22.96 5.86 25.02
N ALA A 629 23.63 6.98 24.71
CA ALA A 629 23.03 8.05 23.94
C ALA A 629 22.66 7.58 22.51
N ASN A 630 23.54 6.80 21.87
CA ASN A 630 23.31 6.23 20.55
C ASN A 630 22.22 5.15 20.55
N SER A 631 22.08 4.35 21.62
CA SER A 631 20.97 3.39 21.75
C SER A 631 19.64 4.11 21.94
N VAL A 632 19.58 5.16 22.77
CA VAL A 632 18.38 6.01 22.94
C VAL A 632 17.99 6.69 21.63
N ARG A 633 18.94 7.30 20.92
CA ARG A 633 18.69 7.93 19.62
C ARG A 633 18.12 6.94 18.61
N ARG A 634 18.66 5.71 18.56
CA ARG A 634 18.14 4.64 17.70
C ARG A 634 16.72 4.23 18.08
N MET A 635 16.44 4.05 19.38
CA MET A 635 15.10 3.72 19.84
C MET A 635 14.06 4.77 19.43
N THR A 636 14.40 6.06 19.54
CA THR A 636 13.50 7.14 19.09
C THR A 636 13.15 6.99 17.61
N LEU A 637 14.14 6.77 16.75
CA LEU A 637 13.93 6.58 15.31
C LEU A 637 13.13 5.31 14.99
N PHE A 638 13.35 4.20 15.72
CA PHE A 638 12.53 2.99 15.56
C PHE A 638 11.10 3.16 16.05
N ASN A 639 10.86 3.94 17.11
CA ASN A 639 9.51 4.25 17.57
C ASN A 639 8.76 5.14 16.56
N GLU A 640 9.45 6.12 15.95
CA GLU A 640 8.91 6.89 14.83
C GLU A 640 8.58 5.99 13.63
N SER A 641 9.50 5.10 13.28
CA SER A 641 9.29 4.09 12.23
C SER A 641 8.09 3.17 12.56
N ALA A 642 7.94 2.74 13.80
CA ALA A 642 6.84 1.88 14.24
C ALA A 642 5.49 2.61 14.13
N ALA A 643 5.44 3.88 14.53
CA ALA A 643 4.26 4.72 14.37
C ALA A 643 3.89 4.88 12.89
N LEU A 644 4.87 5.17 12.02
CA LEU A 644 4.66 5.26 10.57
C LEU A 644 4.20 3.93 9.95
N ALA A 645 4.82 2.82 10.33
CA ALA A 645 4.43 1.48 9.90
C ALA A 645 2.99 1.15 10.31
N HIS A 646 2.60 1.51 11.53
CA HIS A 646 1.23 1.36 12.02
C HIS A 646 0.24 2.27 11.29
N THR A 647 0.61 3.52 10.96
CA THR A 647 -0.21 4.41 10.14
C THR A 647 -0.45 3.83 8.75
N ILE A 648 0.57 3.24 8.13
CA ILE A 648 0.45 2.58 6.82
C ILE A 648 -0.44 1.34 6.91
N SER A 649 -0.22 0.47 7.89
CA SER A 649 -0.99 -0.77 8.05
C SER A 649 -2.47 -0.52 8.38
N CYS A 650 -2.78 0.59 9.05
CA CYS A 650 -4.14 0.97 9.42
C CYS A 650 -4.81 1.93 8.43
N ALA A 651 -4.12 2.35 7.37
CA ALA A 651 -4.64 3.34 6.43
C ALA A 651 -5.96 2.86 5.81
N PRO A 652 -7.01 3.70 5.75
CA PRO A 652 -8.30 3.32 5.15
C PRO A 652 -8.17 2.84 3.70
N ALA A 653 -7.24 3.42 2.94
CA ALA A 653 -6.96 3.04 1.56
C ALA A 653 -6.52 1.57 1.42
N MET A 654 -5.87 1.01 2.45
CA MET A 654 -5.37 -0.37 2.49
C MET A 654 -6.43 -1.38 2.93
N ARG A 655 -7.59 -0.92 3.42
CA ARG A 655 -8.63 -1.80 3.98
C ARG A 655 -9.49 -2.43 2.90
N CYS A 656 -9.57 -3.76 2.95
CA CYS A 656 -10.40 -4.54 2.02
C CYS A 656 -11.90 -4.34 2.24
N GLY A 657 -12.34 -3.93 3.43
CA GLY A 657 -13.75 -3.65 3.71
C GLY A 657 -14.35 -2.57 2.80
N SER A 658 -13.59 -1.50 2.54
CA SER A 658 -14.03 -0.42 1.64
C SER A 658 -14.10 -0.88 0.18
N PHE A 659 -13.08 -1.60 -0.30
CA PHE A 659 -13.09 -2.17 -1.66
C PHE A 659 -14.28 -3.10 -1.88
N ARG A 660 -14.57 -3.99 -0.92
CA ARG A 660 -15.72 -4.88 -0.98
C ARG A 660 -17.04 -4.13 -0.98
N SER A 661 -17.16 -3.10 -0.15
CA SER A 661 -18.34 -2.24 -0.10
C SER A 661 -18.59 -1.58 -1.46
N HIS A 662 -17.55 -1.02 -2.10
CA HIS A 662 -17.66 -0.39 -3.41
C HIS A 662 -18.02 -1.38 -4.52
N VAL A 663 -17.38 -2.56 -4.58
CA VAL A 663 -17.71 -3.58 -5.59
C VAL A 663 -19.11 -4.17 -5.37
N THR A 664 -19.53 -4.35 -4.12
CA THR A 664 -20.88 -4.82 -3.79
C THR A 664 -21.93 -3.77 -4.18
N ALA A 665 -21.66 -2.49 -3.92
CA ALA A 665 -22.53 -1.39 -4.33
C ALA A 665 -22.62 -1.29 -5.85
N LEU A 666 -21.48 -1.43 -6.56
CA LEU A 666 -21.43 -1.47 -8.02
C LEU A 666 -22.30 -2.60 -8.58
N ARG A 667 -22.11 -3.83 -8.05
CA ARG A 667 -22.88 -5.00 -8.47
C ARG A 667 -24.37 -4.83 -8.17
N ALA A 668 -24.74 -4.28 -7.01
CA ALA A 668 -26.13 -4.02 -6.67
C ALA A 668 -26.76 -3.00 -7.63
N ALA A 669 -26.14 -1.83 -7.80
CA ALA A 669 -26.66 -0.74 -8.61
C ALA A 669 -26.77 -1.11 -10.10
N LEU A 670 -25.76 -1.79 -10.66
CA LEU A 670 -25.79 -2.21 -12.05
C LEU A 670 -26.72 -3.40 -12.26
N CYS A 671 -26.50 -4.49 -11.53
CA CYS A 671 -27.15 -5.78 -11.83
C CYS A 671 -28.57 -5.88 -11.29
N ARG A 672 -28.91 -5.18 -10.20
CA ARG A 672 -30.27 -5.24 -9.59
C ARG A 672 -31.15 -4.05 -9.94
N ASP A 673 -30.59 -2.86 -10.12
CA ASP A 673 -31.41 -1.66 -10.34
C ASP A 673 -31.45 -1.25 -11.82
N THR A 674 -30.28 -1.19 -12.47
CA THR A 674 -30.16 -0.68 -13.84
C THR A 674 -30.64 -1.69 -14.90
N LEU A 675 -30.21 -2.95 -14.79
CA LEU A 675 -30.52 -3.99 -15.78
C LEU A 675 -32.02 -4.36 -15.88
N PRO A 676 -32.75 -4.57 -14.77
CA PRO A 676 -34.18 -4.87 -14.84
C PRO A 676 -35.00 -3.72 -15.44
N PHE A 677 -34.58 -2.47 -15.23
CA PHE A 677 -35.22 -1.33 -15.88
C PHE A 677 -35.03 -1.34 -17.40
N CYS A 678 -33.79 -1.54 -17.88
CA CYS A 678 -33.52 -1.59 -19.32
C CYS A 678 -34.35 -2.69 -20.02
N THR A 679 -34.43 -3.88 -19.42
CA THR A 679 -35.26 -4.98 -19.96
C THR A 679 -36.75 -4.64 -19.92
N LEU A 680 -37.24 -4.06 -18.82
CA LEU A 680 -38.63 -3.61 -18.68
C LEU A 680 -38.98 -2.57 -19.76
N CYS A 681 -38.16 -1.54 -19.94
CA CYS A 681 -38.38 -0.51 -20.97
C CYS A 681 -38.39 -1.09 -22.37
N SER A 682 -37.50 -2.05 -22.67
CA SER A 682 -37.51 -2.74 -23.96
C SER A 682 -38.84 -3.44 -24.23
N VAL A 683 -39.33 -4.23 -23.28
CA VAL A 683 -40.60 -4.97 -23.39
C VAL A 683 -41.78 -4.01 -23.50
N LEU A 684 -41.84 -2.98 -22.64
CA LEU A 684 -42.93 -2.00 -22.66
C LEU A 684 -42.99 -1.23 -23.97
N LEU A 685 -41.84 -0.77 -24.49
CA LEU A 685 -41.78 -0.05 -25.76
C LEU A 685 -42.15 -0.95 -26.94
N PHE A 686 -41.72 -2.20 -26.94
CA PHE A 686 -42.07 -3.17 -27.98
C PHE A 686 -43.58 -3.45 -27.99
N LEU A 687 -44.15 -3.79 -26.83
CA LEU A 687 -45.59 -4.06 -26.70
C LEU A 687 -46.42 -2.82 -27.02
N ALA A 688 -46.02 -1.65 -26.53
CA ALA A 688 -46.71 -0.40 -26.80
C ALA A 688 -46.67 -0.06 -28.29
N SER A 689 -45.55 -0.31 -28.97
CA SER A 689 -45.43 -0.11 -30.42
C SER A 689 -46.39 -1.02 -31.18
N ILE A 690 -46.46 -2.31 -30.84
CA ILE A 690 -47.41 -3.26 -31.46
C ILE A 690 -48.86 -2.85 -31.20
N GLY A 691 -49.19 -2.51 -29.94
CA GLY A 691 -50.53 -2.04 -29.57
C GLY A 691 -50.93 -0.77 -30.33
N GLN A 692 -49.98 0.17 -30.50
CA GLN A 692 -50.23 1.40 -31.25
C GLN A 692 -50.42 1.14 -32.74
N LEU A 693 -49.74 0.16 -33.34
CA LEU A 693 -49.98 -0.21 -34.74
C LEU A 693 -51.42 -0.67 -35.00
N ALA A 694 -52.04 -1.39 -34.05
CA ALA A 694 -53.45 -1.71 -34.12
C ALA A 694 -54.32 -0.43 -34.07
N GLY A 695 -53.96 0.53 -33.23
CA GLY A 695 -54.58 1.87 -33.17
C GLY A 695 -54.42 2.68 -34.46
N VAL A 696 -53.25 2.64 -35.10
CA VAL A 696 -52.94 3.28 -36.39
C VAL A 696 -53.86 2.72 -37.48
N LEU A 697 -53.98 1.40 -37.59
CA LEU A 697 -54.91 0.78 -38.55
C LEU A 697 -56.35 1.19 -38.27
N ALA A 698 -56.76 1.19 -37.00
CA ALA A 698 -58.11 1.55 -36.60
C ALA A 698 -58.45 3.03 -36.92
N THR A 699 -57.52 3.96 -36.67
CA THR A 699 -57.69 5.39 -36.98
C THR A 699 -57.74 5.66 -38.48
N ILE A 700 -56.93 4.94 -39.29
CA ILE A 700 -57.01 4.97 -40.77
C ILE A 700 -58.41 4.57 -41.25
N LEU A 701 -58.99 3.51 -40.66
CA LEU A 701 -60.34 3.04 -41.00
C LEU A 701 -61.42 4.05 -40.55
N LEU A 702 -61.31 4.54 -39.31
CA LEU A 702 -62.30 5.45 -38.70
C LEU A 702 -62.45 6.74 -39.45
N GLN A 703 -61.36 7.24 -40.03
CA GLN A 703 -61.37 8.48 -40.81
C GLN A 703 -62.46 8.48 -41.90
N LYS A 704 -62.80 7.32 -42.48
CA LYS A 704 -63.92 7.20 -43.42
C LYS A 704 -65.22 6.81 -42.76
N ARG A 705 -65.15 5.86 -41.83
CA ARG A 705 -66.34 5.22 -41.26
C ARG A 705 -67.18 6.20 -40.44
N LEU A 706 -66.55 7.21 -39.84
CA LEU A 706 -67.21 8.30 -39.13
C LEU A 706 -67.83 9.35 -40.07
N ARG A 707 -67.27 9.56 -41.28
CA ARG A 707 -67.85 10.48 -42.30
C ARG A 707 -68.97 9.86 -43.13
N GLY A 708 -68.97 8.54 -43.32
CA GLY A 708 -70.00 7.85 -44.10
C GLY A 708 -71.32 7.69 -43.36
N PHE A 709 -72.40 7.38 -44.10
CA PHE A 709 -73.73 7.14 -43.53
C PHE A 709 -73.83 5.79 -42.81
N ASP A 710 -74.75 5.70 -41.84
CA ASP A 710 -75.08 4.42 -41.22
C ASP A 710 -75.84 3.56 -42.23
N ARG A 711 -75.52 2.26 -42.35
CA ARG A 711 -76.17 1.40 -43.35
C ARG A 711 -77.68 1.35 -43.14
N SER A 712 -78.14 1.42 -41.89
CA SER A 712 -79.56 1.53 -41.54
C SER A 712 -80.20 2.83 -42.01
N GLU A 713 -79.49 3.96 -41.94
CA GLU A 713 -79.95 5.25 -42.48
C GLU A 713 -80.00 5.25 -44.00
N VAL A 714 -78.99 4.68 -44.68
CA VAL A 714 -78.99 4.54 -46.15
C VAL A 714 -80.16 3.68 -46.61
N ILE A 715 -80.45 2.58 -45.92
CA ILE A 715 -81.61 1.73 -46.22
C ILE A 715 -82.92 2.49 -45.97
N LYS A 716 -83.03 3.25 -44.88
CA LYS A 716 -84.21 4.10 -44.61
C LYS A 716 -84.39 5.19 -45.67
N GLN A 717 -83.32 5.86 -46.11
CA GLN A 717 -83.37 6.86 -47.17
C GLN A 717 -83.76 6.25 -48.52
N LYS A 718 -83.21 5.08 -48.88
CA LYS A 718 -83.60 4.35 -50.10
C LYS A 718 -85.07 3.92 -50.07
N ARG A 719 -85.57 3.43 -48.92
CA ARG A 719 -86.98 3.10 -48.74
C ARG A 719 -87.89 4.34 -48.84
N ARG A 720 -87.47 5.48 -48.28
CA ARG A 720 -88.21 6.75 -48.42
C ARG A 720 -88.26 7.19 -49.88
N ALA A 721 -87.12 7.20 -50.57
CA ALA A 721 -87.04 7.57 -51.98
C ALA A 721 -87.84 6.62 -52.91
N SER A 722 -87.88 5.32 -52.61
CA SER A 722 -88.71 4.37 -53.38
C SER A 722 -90.19 4.64 -53.18
N VAL A 723 -90.63 4.96 -51.95
CA VAL A 723 -92.03 5.30 -51.65
C VAL A 723 -92.45 6.59 -52.37
N THR A 724 -91.59 7.62 -52.38
CA THR A 724 -91.86 8.89 -53.08
C THR A 724 -91.95 8.73 -54.60
N ASN A 725 -91.16 7.84 -55.21
CA ASN A 725 -91.24 7.57 -56.65
C ASN A 725 -92.48 6.73 -57.03
N SER A 726 -92.94 5.83 -56.17
CA SER A 726 -94.19 5.08 -56.40
C SER A 726 -95.45 5.93 -56.25
N SER A 727 -95.40 7.10 -55.59
CA SER A 727 -96.52 8.04 -55.52
C SER A 727 -96.63 9.01 -56.72
N VAL A 728 -95.66 9.01 -57.64
CA VAL A 728 -95.67 9.88 -58.84
C VAL A 728 -96.21 9.16 -60.08
N VAL A 729 -96.36 7.83 -60.03
CA VAL A 729 -96.98 7.03 -61.11
C VAL A 729 -98.41 6.65 -60.69
N SER A 730 -99.29 7.64 -60.66
CA SER A 730 -100.74 7.41 -60.73
C SER A 730 -101.31 8.40 -61.75
N PRO A 731 -101.55 7.97 -63.00
CA PRO A 731 -102.15 8.85 -63.99
C PRO A 731 -103.65 8.98 -63.70
N LYS A 732 -104.10 10.21 -63.51
CA LYS A 732 -105.43 10.64 -63.95
C LYS A 732 -105.23 11.69 -65.02
#